data_AF-A0A3M7AUJ8-F1
#
_entry.id   AF-A0A3M7AUJ8-F1
#
_cell.length_a   1.000
_cell.length_b   1.000
_cell.length_c   1.000
_cell.angle_alpha   90.00
_cell.angle_beta   90.00
_cell.angle_gamma   90.00
#
_symmetry.space_group_name_H-M   'P 1'
#
loop_
_entity.id
_entity.type
_entity.pdbx_description
1 polymer ?
#
loop_
_entity_poly.entity_id
_entity_poly.type
_entity_poly.pdbx_seq_one_letter_code
_entity_poly.pdbx_strand_id
1 'polypeptide(L)'
;MTEIACINGPEETVLCGSGDVVGAANETLAAKGFKATKLNVPFAFHSAQVDPILEQFKKIAASVTYNKPAVPVLSPLEGDIIREAGKINPEYLARHARETVNFWTALTAGQKEKVFDEKTAWLEVGAHPVCSGMVKASIGATTTAPSLRRGEDAWKTISNSMCTLFTAGVNFNFDEFHKEFNDAQEMYTLPTYSFDNKKYWLDYHNDWTLRKGEPAQTKEVIVEKPVASASAPAVEMPAKRLSTSCQRVISENFSGNNGSVTVQSSLADPKLYPVVCGHMVNNAALCPSSLYADMALTISDYIWKQMRPGTETPGYNVCNMEVPKPLIAQIPQPAEGQHIQLEANADLDSGIVKLNFRSVKPDGQKLQDHAHCIVRLEDKAAWEDEWSRYNYMVQAQMELLQHKTLNGGAHKVQRGMAYKLFKALVNYDEKYRAMAEVVLASGQTEASAMLDFPTKPEDGDFYCPPYHIDGSCHISGFIVNASDLLDSEQNVYVSHGWGAMKFSRPLTAGMKLRNYVRMQPQPNNVSKGDVYIMEGDQIVAVCEGIKFQQIPRRVLNTFLPPNKGSGPASAAKPAAAPVAAARPAPAAAPIKSAPAPAKAAPAPAPAAPKAAPKPKKAAAPKKPAGGLTAKVMKILAKETEVDEGELVDEAQFENLGVDSLLSLTISAVFREELDMDISSTLFTDYPTVGDMKKYFAQFDNGSSTSSSAEEEDSDEDSIPPTDAATPMDDLSTPASSVPSSAPSDAGKPDSPTRETLDDVGDVSLAKHIVAQEMGVDIAEVTDDADLAEMGMDSLMSLTILGELREKTGIDLPSTFLTTNPTMKDIDNALGMRPKPKAAPKPAAPKAAAPSSSKKTDMNEVSARLSALNNNTDISRYPNATSVLLQGNPKQATKKIFFLPDGSGSATSYVSIPNLGPDVCAYGLNCPFMKNPEQWQCGIEISALVYLAEIKRRQPQGPYIIGGWSAGGVIAYSVAQALLAANEGVEKLLLLDSPCPVNLAPLPARLHNFFNQIGLLGTGDPAKTPKWLLPHFSAAIRSLSDYDPKPSLRPIPTYAIWCREGVAGNPGDPRPPPAEEEDPAPMTWLLEHRTNFKDNGWAQLCGDSMKFGVMGGHHFSMMKPPHADDLGNLIREGLDWQP
;
A
#
# COMPACT_ATOMS: atom_id res chain seq x y z
N MET A 1 53.49 -1.57 5.07
CA MET A 1 53.17 -2.84 4.38
C MET A 1 51.73 -3.21 4.73
N THR A 2 51.12 -4.16 4.03
CA THR A 2 49.86 -4.78 4.47
C THR A 2 50.12 -5.83 5.55
N GLU A 3 49.39 -5.79 6.64
CA GLU A 3 49.27 -6.87 7.63
C GLU A 3 47.89 -7.56 7.47
N ILE A 4 47.66 -8.69 8.15
CA ILE A 4 46.36 -9.38 8.19
C ILE A 4 45.72 -9.10 9.55
N ALA A 5 44.57 -8.42 9.56
CA ALA A 5 43.84 -8.14 10.79
C ALA A 5 42.98 -9.32 11.24
N CYS A 6 42.24 -9.94 10.32
CA CYS A 6 41.32 -11.04 10.63
C CYS A 6 41.32 -12.11 9.53
N ILE A 7 41.03 -13.36 9.91
CA ILE A 7 40.69 -14.46 9.00
C ILE A 7 39.32 -14.97 9.45
N ASN A 8 38.27 -14.52 8.74
CA ASN A 8 36.88 -14.66 9.16
C ASN A 8 36.28 -16.02 8.75
N GLY A 9 36.74 -16.56 7.61
CA GLY A 9 36.29 -17.82 7.04
C GLY A 9 37.29 -18.36 6.03
N PRO A 10 37.01 -19.50 5.39
CA PRO A 10 37.94 -20.14 4.44
C PRO A 10 38.27 -19.28 3.22
N GLU A 11 37.36 -18.38 2.82
CA GLU A 11 37.52 -17.47 1.68
C GLU A 11 37.47 -15.98 2.08
N GLU A 12 37.41 -15.67 3.37
CA GLU A 12 37.30 -14.29 3.89
C GLU A 12 38.50 -13.90 4.78
N THR A 13 39.24 -12.87 4.37
CA THR A 13 40.41 -12.35 5.10
C THR A 13 40.44 -10.82 5.04
N VAL A 14 40.68 -10.17 6.19
CA VAL A 14 40.72 -8.72 6.35
C VAL A 14 42.17 -8.25 6.36
N LEU A 15 42.55 -7.42 5.39
CA LEU A 15 43.87 -6.78 5.33
C LEU A 15 43.86 -5.41 6.02
N CYS A 16 44.99 -5.03 6.62
CA CYS A 16 45.15 -3.78 7.35
C CYS A 16 46.47 -3.07 7.02
N GLY A 17 46.54 -1.77 7.32
CA GLY A 17 47.65 -0.88 6.99
C GLY A 17 47.21 0.59 6.91
N SER A 18 48.06 1.47 6.38
CA SER A 18 47.66 2.87 6.12
C SER A 18 46.60 2.96 5.02
N GLY A 19 45.88 4.10 4.97
CA GLY A 19 44.78 4.31 4.01
C GLY A 19 45.17 4.09 2.55
N ASP A 20 46.39 4.49 2.17
CA ASP A 20 46.95 4.36 0.81
C ASP A 20 47.37 2.91 0.52
N VAL A 21 47.97 2.24 1.51
CA VAL A 21 48.39 0.83 1.40
C VAL A 21 47.18 -0.10 1.27
N VAL A 22 46.11 0.17 2.03
CA VAL A 22 44.83 -0.55 1.90
C VAL A 22 44.14 -0.20 0.58
N GLY A 23 44.24 1.04 0.10
CA GLY A 23 43.74 1.45 -1.23
C GLY A 23 44.40 0.66 -2.36
N ALA A 24 45.72 0.72 -2.46
CA ALA A 24 46.50 0.01 -3.47
C ALA A 24 46.33 -1.53 -3.39
N ALA A 25 46.17 -2.09 -2.19
CA ALA A 25 45.85 -3.50 -2.00
C ALA A 25 44.45 -3.85 -2.54
N ASN A 26 43.44 -3.02 -2.25
CA ASN A 26 42.06 -3.20 -2.73
C ASN A 26 42.00 -3.13 -4.25
N GLU A 27 42.66 -2.14 -4.87
CA GLU A 27 42.81 -2.01 -6.33
C GLU A 27 43.50 -3.24 -6.95
N THR A 28 44.62 -3.69 -6.35
CA THR A 28 45.38 -4.85 -6.83
C THR A 28 44.59 -6.16 -6.74
N LEU A 29 43.73 -6.31 -5.73
CA LEU A 29 42.87 -7.48 -5.55
C LEU A 29 41.65 -7.45 -6.47
N ALA A 30 40.99 -6.30 -6.60
CA ALA A 30 39.87 -6.10 -7.53
C ALA A 30 40.30 -6.31 -8.99
N ALA A 31 41.46 -5.79 -9.39
CA ALA A 31 42.04 -6.01 -10.73
C ALA A 31 42.41 -7.48 -11.02
N LYS A 32 42.51 -8.32 -9.98
CA LYS A 32 42.69 -9.78 -10.08
C LYS A 32 41.37 -10.56 -9.97
N GLY A 33 40.23 -9.89 -9.76
CA GLY A 33 38.92 -10.50 -9.62
C GLY A 33 38.57 -11.00 -8.21
N PHE A 34 39.25 -10.54 -7.16
CA PHE A 34 38.89 -10.84 -5.78
C PHE A 34 37.90 -9.79 -5.21
N LYS A 35 37.05 -10.24 -4.27
CA LYS A 35 35.94 -9.52 -3.62
C LYS A 35 36.42 -8.44 -2.62
N ALA A 36 37.09 -7.40 -3.14
CA ALA A 36 37.67 -6.24 -2.45
C ALA A 36 36.66 -5.24 -1.82
N THR A 37 36.27 -5.42 -0.55
CA THR A 37 35.48 -4.43 0.22
C THR A 37 36.30 -3.75 1.33
N LYS A 38 36.36 -2.40 1.30
CA LYS A 38 37.11 -1.58 2.27
C LYS A 38 36.25 -1.24 3.49
N LEU A 39 36.67 -1.67 4.68
CA LEU A 39 35.98 -1.37 5.94
C LEU A 39 36.16 0.09 6.36
N ASN A 40 35.05 0.76 6.71
CA ASN A 40 35.05 2.14 7.21
C ASN A 40 35.28 2.16 8.73
N VAL A 41 36.53 1.96 9.16
CA VAL A 41 36.97 2.01 10.55
C VAL A 41 37.95 3.17 10.77
N PRO A 42 37.94 3.84 11.94
CA PRO A 42 38.80 5.00 12.19
C PRO A 42 40.28 4.64 12.37
N PHE A 43 40.59 3.39 12.72
CA PHE A 43 41.94 2.88 12.94
C PHE A 43 42.08 1.44 12.42
N ALA A 44 43.28 1.07 11.97
CA ALA A 44 43.63 -0.30 11.63
C ALA A 44 43.94 -1.10 12.91
N PHE A 45 42.90 -1.57 13.59
CA PHE A 45 43.03 -2.55 14.69
C PHE A 45 43.70 -3.86 14.18
N HIS A 46 44.33 -4.63 15.07
CA HIS A 46 45.07 -5.84 14.72
C HIS A 46 46.21 -5.57 13.70
N SER A 47 46.91 -4.45 13.86
CA SER A 47 48.05 -4.02 13.04
C SER A 47 49.04 -3.17 13.85
N ALA A 48 50.19 -2.83 13.28
CA ALA A 48 51.18 -1.95 13.91
C ALA A 48 50.64 -0.57 14.34
N GLN A 49 49.48 -0.13 13.82
CA GLN A 49 48.86 1.12 14.25
C GLN A 49 48.45 1.13 15.74
N VAL A 50 48.25 -0.03 16.38
CA VAL A 50 47.95 -0.08 17.84
C VAL A 50 49.19 -0.13 18.72
N ASP A 51 50.39 -0.37 18.18
CA ASP A 51 51.63 -0.49 18.96
C ASP A 51 51.85 0.64 20.00
N PRO A 52 51.55 1.94 19.69
CA PRO A 52 51.73 3.03 20.65
C PRO A 52 50.88 2.97 21.92
N ILE A 53 49.78 2.20 21.94
CA ILE A 53 48.89 2.10 23.12
C ILE A 53 49.09 0.82 23.95
N LEU A 54 49.83 -0.18 23.44
CA LEU A 54 49.85 -1.53 24.01
C LEU A 54 50.41 -1.58 25.43
N GLU A 55 51.53 -0.93 25.72
CA GLU A 55 52.13 -0.94 27.07
C GLU A 55 51.26 -0.21 28.10
N GLN A 56 50.58 0.87 27.72
CA GLN A 56 49.61 1.53 28.60
C GLN A 56 48.36 0.65 28.83
N PHE A 57 47.83 0.03 27.77
CA PHE A 57 46.68 -0.87 27.84
C PHE A 57 46.99 -2.09 28.71
N LYS A 58 48.13 -2.75 28.51
CA LYS A 58 48.65 -3.86 29.31
C LYS A 58 48.81 -3.49 30.80
N LYS A 59 49.35 -2.30 31.08
CA LYS A 59 49.48 -1.78 32.46
C LYS A 59 48.12 -1.53 33.13
N ILE A 60 47.10 -1.08 32.39
CA ILE A 60 45.74 -0.91 32.89
C ILE A 60 45.07 -2.28 33.09
N ALA A 61 45.19 -3.18 32.11
CA ALA A 61 44.67 -4.54 32.16
C ALA A 61 45.22 -5.34 33.36
N ALA A 62 46.46 -5.11 33.77
CA ALA A 62 47.08 -5.71 34.96
C ALA A 62 46.41 -5.35 36.31
N SER A 63 45.43 -4.43 36.33
CA SER A 63 44.58 -4.17 37.51
C SER A 63 43.36 -5.10 37.62
N VAL A 64 43.07 -5.91 36.59
CA VAL A 64 41.92 -6.83 36.54
C VAL A 64 42.28 -8.19 37.14
N THR A 65 41.36 -8.80 37.89
CA THR A 65 41.51 -10.18 38.39
C THR A 65 41.05 -11.18 37.34
N TYR A 66 41.97 -11.99 36.82
CA TYR A 66 41.71 -13.00 35.79
C TYR A 66 41.39 -14.36 36.43
N ASN A 67 40.17 -14.86 36.21
CA ASN A 67 39.71 -16.16 36.71
C ASN A 67 39.80 -17.25 35.63
N LYS A 68 39.73 -18.52 36.03
CA LYS A 68 39.57 -19.65 35.09
C LYS A 68 38.24 -19.51 34.34
N PRO A 69 38.20 -19.64 33.00
CA PRO A 69 36.94 -19.56 32.26
C PRO A 69 36.03 -20.73 32.62
N ALA A 70 34.77 -20.44 32.97
CA ALA A 70 33.76 -21.44 33.31
C ALA A 70 33.14 -22.13 32.08
N VAL A 71 33.12 -21.42 30.93
CA VAL A 71 32.75 -21.93 29.61
C VAL A 71 34.01 -21.94 28.74
N PRO A 72 34.30 -23.00 27.95
CA PRO A 72 35.49 -23.05 27.10
C PRO A 72 35.49 -21.90 26.07
N VAL A 73 36.62 -21.21 25.93
CA VAL A 73 36.76 -20.08 25.00
C VAL A 73 37.53 -20.54 23.76
N LEU A 74 36.89 -20.56 22.59
CA LEU A 74 37.60 -20.68 21.31
C LEU A 74 38.42 -19.39 21.11
N SER A 75 39.74 -19.49 20.96
CA SER A 75 40.61 -18.31 20.82
C SER A 75 40.94 -18.02 19.35
N PRO A 76 40.49 -16.88 18.78
CA PRO A 76 40.96 -16.44 17.45
C PRO A 76 42.44 -16.07 17.42
N LEU A 77 43.05 -15.77 18.58
CA LEU A 77 44.46 -15.40 18.70
C LEU A 77 45.37 -16.64 18.65
N GLU A 78 45.08 -17.63 19.50
CA GLU A 78 45.93 -18.81 19.66
C GLU A 78 45.54 -19.94 18.68
N GLY A 79 44.33 -19.92 18.12
CA GLY A 79 43.77 -21.02 17.33
C GLY A 79 43.44 -22.27 18.16
N ASP A 80 43.42 -22.16 19.50
CA ASP A 80 43.15 -23.23 20.46
C ASP A 80 41.84 -23.01 21.25
N ILE A 81 41.51 -23.95 22.13
CA ILE A 81 40.41 -23.80 23.10
C ILE A 81 40.98 -23.55 24.49
N ILE A 82 40.83 -22.32 24.97
CA ILE A 82 41.26 -21.91 26.31
C ILE A 82 40.28 -22.47 27.35
N ARG A 83 40.80 -23.40 28.16
CA ARG A 83 40.09 -24.00 29.30
C ARG A 83 40.73 -23.69 30.65
N GLU A 84 41.98 -23.21 30.67
CA GLU A 84 42.79 -23.08 31.89
C GLU A 84 42.99 -21.64 32.37
N ALA A 85 43.27 -21.51 33.67
CA ALA A 85 43.56 -20.23 34.32
C ALA A 85 44.84 -19.59 33.77
N GLY A 86 44.92 -18.26 33.81
CA GLY A 86 46.12 -17.49 33.46
C GLY A 86 46.47 -17.44 31.96
N LYS A 87 45.78 -18.17 31.09
CA LYS A 87 45.88 -18.05 29.63
C LYS A 87 45.36 -16.69 29.14
N ILE A 88 44.15 -16.31 29.56
CA ILE A 88 43.63 -14.94 29.39
C ILE A 88 44.20 -14.09 30.54
N ASN A 89 44.97 -13.07 30.19
CA ASN A 89 45.75 -12.22 31.09
C ASN A 89 46.08 -10.87 30.37
N PRO A 90 46.80 -9.91 30.98
CA PRO A 90 47.09 -8.61 30.36
C PRO A 90 47.92 -8.69 29.07
N GLU A 91 48.84 -9.66 28.97
CA GLU A 91 49.63 -9.90 27.76
C GLU A 91 48.75 -10.45 26.64
N TYR A 92 47.88 -11.42 26.95
CA TYR A 92 46.90 -11.96 26.00
C TYR A 92 45.99 -10.86 25.45
N LEU A 93 45.52 -9.91 26.29
CA LEU A 93 44.70 -8.79 25.80
C LEU A 93 45.49 -7.83 24.89
N ALA A 94 46.72 -7.47 25.27
CA ALA A 94 47.56 -6.61 24.45
C ALA A 94 47.91 -7.27 23.09
N ARG A 95 48.25 -8.56 23.11
CA ARG A 95 48.44 -9.38 21.91
C ARG A 95 47.16 -9.46 21.07
N HIS A 96 46.00 -9.75 21.67
CA HIS A 96 44.73 -9.86 20.93
C HIS A 96 44.32 -8.55 20.23
N ALA A 97 44.68 -7.38 20.77
CA ALA A 97 44.45 -6.09 20.12
C ALA A 97 45.37 -5.84 18.89
N ARG A 98 46.49 -6.57 18.78
CA ARG A 98 47.60 -6.31 17.87
C ARG A 98 47.84 -7.41 16.82
N GLU A 99 47.70 -8.66 17.21
CA GLU A 99 47.88 -9.86 16.38
C GLU A 99 46.55 -10.24 15.68
N THR A 100 46.66 -11.06 14.64
CA THR A 100 45.55 -11.44 13.75
C THR A 100 44.44 -12.23 14.45
N VAL A 101 43.18 -11.84 14.24
CA VAL A 101 41.97 -12.55 14.72
C VAL A 101 41.60 -13.67 13.74
N ASN A 102 42.09 -14.89 13.98
CA ASN A 102 41.85 -16.06 13.13
C ASN A 102 40.60 -16.83 13.58
N PHE A 103 39.42 -16.23 13.35
CA PHE A 103 38.12 -16.76 13.72
C PHE A 103 37.84 -18.13 13.08
N TRP A 104 38.22 -18.29 11.80
CA TRP A 104 38.07 -19.57 11.08
C TRP A 104 38.79 -20.72 11.78
N THR A 105 40.07 -20.53 12.14
CA THR A 105 40.87 -21.58 12.81
C THR A 105 40.32 -21.91 14.20
N ALA A 106 39.82 -20.92 14.95
CA ALA A 106 39.19 -21.15 16.25
C ALA A 106 37.93 -22.03 16.15
N LEU A 107 37.10 -21.81 15.12
CA LEU A 107 35.95 -22.68 14.83
C LEU A 107 36.41 -24.09 14.40
N THR A 108 37.37 -24.20 13.47
CA THR A 108 37.87 -25.52 13.02
C THR A 108 38.52 -26.31 14.15
N ALA A 109 39.22 -25.65 15.08
CA ALA A 109 39.75 -26.27 16.29
C ALA A 109 38.62 -26.78 17.20
N GLY A 110 37.59 -25.95 17.44
CA GLY A 110 36.41 -26.34 18.22
C GLY A 110 35.66 -27.55 17.62
N GLN A 111 35.52 -27.60 16.29
CA GLN A 111 34.92 -28.74 15.58
C GLN A 111 35.79 -30.00 15.70
N LYS A 112 37.11 -29.87 15.54
CA LYS A 112 38.08 -30.97 15.64
C LYS A 112 38.14 -31.58 17.04
N GLU A 113 38.07 -30.75 18.09
CA GLU A 113 37.97 -31.20 19.49
C GLU A 113 36.54 -31.60 19.92
N LYS A 114 35.54 -31.46 19.03
CA LYS A 114 34.13 -31.75 19.31
C LYS A 114 33.57 -30.96 20.49
N VAL A 115 33.94 -29.68 20.56
CA VAL A 115 33.38 -28.70 21.53
C VAL A 115 31.93 -28.35 21.19
N PHE A 116 31.56 -28.52 19.92
CA PHE A 116 30.22 -28.41 19.36
C PHE A 116 30.01 -29.49 18.29
N ASP A 117 28.77 -29.62 17.83
CA ASP A 117 28.33 -30.57 16.80
C ASP A 117 27.36 -29.92 15.78
N GLU A 118 26.86 -30.72 14.83
CA GLU A 118 25.90 -30.31 13.79
C GLU A 118 24.54 -29.84 14.34
N LYS A 119 24.24 -30.11 15.61
CA LYS A 119 22.99 -29.71 16.30
C LYS A 119 23.17 -28.46 17.17
N THR A 120 24.39 -27.94 17.26
CA THR A 120 24.69 -26.80 18.11
C THR A 120 24.14 -25.52 17.47
N ALA A 121 23.22 -24.87 18.17
CA ALA A 121 22.64 -23.59 17.77
C ALA A 121 23.49 -22.40 18.27
N TRP A 122 23.66 -21.38 17.43
CA TRP A 122 24.58 -20.27 17.67
C TRP A 122 23.82 -18.96 17.94
N LEU A 123 24.07 -18.33 19.10
CA LEU A 123 23.59 -16.99 19.42
C LEU A 123 24.72 -15.97 19.22
N GLU A 124 24.53 -15.03 18.31
CA GLU A 124 25.47 -13.91 18.13
C GLU A 124 25.08 -12.73 19.02
N VAL A 125 25.93 -12.42 19.99
CA VAL A 125 25.73 -11.30 20.93
C VAL A 125 26.44 -10.05 20.41
N GLY A 126 25.66 -9.10 19.89
CA GLY A 126 26.15 -7.86 19.30
C GLY A 126 25.01 -6.95 18.84
N ALA A 127 25.35 -5.74 18.36
CA ALA A 127 24.37 -4.74 17.90
C ALA A 127 23.76 -5.04 16.51
N HIS A 128 24.35 -5.96 15.76
CA HIS A 128 23.95 -6.39 14.42
C HIS A 128 24.67 -7.71 14.09
N PRO A 129 24.03 -8.69 13.44
CA PRO A 129 24.72 -9.91 13.04
C PRO A 129 25.79 -9.65 11.98
N VAL A 130 27.00 -10.13 12.25
CA VAL A 130 28.19 -10.09 11.41
C VAL A 130 28.88 -11.46 11.43
N CYS A 131 29.07 -12.04 12.60
CA CYS A 131 29.71 -13.34 12.80
C CYS A 131 28.83 -14.52 12.38
N SER A 132 27.50 -14.38 12.35
CA SER A 132 26.57 -15.46 11.97
C SER A 132 26.84 -16.01 10.56
N GLY A 133 27.19 -15.15 9.60
CA GLY A 133 27.63 -15.56 8.26
C GLY A 133 28.97 -16.29 8.27
N MET A 134 29.92 -15.79 9.07
CA MET A 134 31.26 -16.38 9.23
C MET A 134 31.21 -17.79 9.82
N VAL A 135 30.30 -18.03 10.78
CA VAL A 135 30.04 -19.37 11.35
C VAL A 135 29.45 -20.30 10.28
N LYS A 136 28.43 -19.85 9.52
CA LYS A 136 27.86 -20.63 8.40
C LYS A 136 28.92 -21.03 7.37
N ALA A 137 29.71 -20.06 6.89
CA ALA A 137 30.76 -20.29 5.90
C ALA A 137 31.92 -21.16 6.41
N SER A 138 32.21 -21.12 7.72
CA SER A 138 33.33 -21.85 8.32
C SER A 138 33.04 -23.33 8.62
N ILE A 139 31.81 -23.65 9.08
CA ILE A 139 31.46 -24.98 9.62
C ILE A 139 30.09 -25.52 9.18
N GLY A 140 29.34 -24.81 8.32
CA GLY A 140 28.06 -25.28 7.78
C GLY A 140 26.89 -25.25 8.78
N ALA A 141 26.97 -24.42 9.83
CA ALA A 141 25.95 -24.37 10.89
C ALA A 141 24.56 -23.95 10.36
N THR A 142 23.53 -24.73 10.67
CA THR A 142 22.15 -24.51 10.19
C THR A 142 21.38 -23.50 11.03
N THR A 143 21.61 -23.42 12.35
CA THR A 143 20.89 -22.53 13.27
C THR A 143 21.79 -21.43 13.82
N THR A 144 21.54 -20.18 13.40
CA THR A 144 22.19 -18.95 13.89
C THR A 144 21.14 -17.89 14.22
N ALA A 145 21.24 -17.21 15.35
CA ALA A 145 20.28 -16.18 15.78
C ALA A 145 21.00 -14.93 16.34
N PRO A 146 20.57 -13.70 16.00
CA PRO A 146 21.16 -12.45 16.51
C PRO A 146 20.55 -11.99 17.84
N SER A 147 21.31 -11.34 18.72
CA SER A 147 20.74 -10.66 19.89
C SER A 147 20.03 -9.34 19.54
N LEU A 148 20.59 -8.55 18.61
CA LEU A 148 20.08 -7.25 18.17
C LEU A 148 20.32 -7.06 16.66
N ARG A 149 19.49 -6.25 16.02
CA ARG A 149 19.69 -5.81 14.63
C ARG A 149 19.56 -4.28 14.55
N ARG A 150 20.63 -3.60 14.11
CA ARG A 150 20.64 -2.17 13.77
C ARG A 150 19.39 -1.77 12.96
N GLY A 151 18.61 -0.83 13.50
CA GLY A 151 17.37 -0.32 12.88
C GLY A 151 16.10 -1.08 13.26
N GLU A 152 16.21 -2.13 14.08
CA GLU A 152 15.09 -2.91 14.61
C GLU A 152 15.01 -2.76 16.14
N ASP A 153 13.84 -3.02 16.71
CA ASP A 153 13.65 -3.06 18.16
C ASP A 153 14.41 -4.24 18.80
N ALA A 154 14.96 -3.99 19.99
CA ALA A 154 15.75 -4.95 20.74
C ALA A 154 14.91 -6.13 21.23
N TRP A 155 13.71 -5.86 21.78
CA TRP A 155 12.81 -6.90 22.29
C TRP A 155 12.25 -7.77 21.17
N LYS A 156 11.86 -7.18 20.04
CA LYS A 156 11.47 -7.88 18.82
C LYS A 156 12.61 -8.80 18.33
N THR A 157 13.85 -8.30 18.25
CA THR A 157 14.98 -9.10 17.76
C THR A 157 15.25 -10.29 18.68
N ILE A 158 15.41 -10.06 19.98
CA ILE A 158 15.75 -11.14 20.92
C ILE A 158 14.61 -12.15 21.08
N SER A 159 13.34 -11.72 21.04
CA SER A 159 12.19 -12.62 21.13
C SER A 159 12.09 -13.54 19.91
N ASN A 160 12.28 -13.00 18.70
CA ASN A 160 12.34 -13.80 17.48
C ASN A 160 13.48 -14.82 17.54
N SER A 161 14.66 -14.40 18.02
CA SER A 161 15.82 -15.28 18.23
C SER A 161 15.57 -16.37 19.29
N MET A 162 14.86 -16.06 20.38
CA MET A 162 14.42 -17.06 21.36
C MET A 162 13.48 -18.08 20.72
N CYS A 163 12.52 -17.65 19.90
CA CYS A 163 11.65 -18.56 19.14
C CYS A 163 12.44 -19.44 18.17
N THR A 164 13.42 -18.91 17.43
CA THR A 164 14.30 -19.69 16.56
C THR A 164 15.09 -20.74 17.33
N LEU A 165 15.72 -20.35 18.45
CA LEU A 165 16.52 -21.25 19.28
C LEU A 165 15.65 -22.32 19.95
N PHE A 166 14.47 -21.95 20.47
CA PHE A 166 13.53 -22.89 21.09
C PHE A 166 12.99 -23.91 20.07
N THR A 167 12.68 -23.47 18.86
CA THR A 167 12.23 -24.37 17.76
C THR A 167 13.36 -25.32 17.32
N ALA A 168 14.62 -24.90 17.41
CA ALA A 168 15.79 -25.76 17.22
C ALA A 168 16.08 -26.70 18.42
N GLY A 169 15.27 -26.66 19.49
CA GLY A 169 15.40 -27.54 20.65
C GLY A 169 16.27 -26.99 21.80
N VAL A 170 16.65 -25.70 21.77
CA VAL A 170 17.32 -25.06 22.91
C VAL A 170 16.34 -24.89 24.06
N ASN A 171 16.61 -25.55 25.19
CA ASN A 171 15.78 -25.46 26.37
C ASN A 171 16.01 -24.14 27.11
N PHE A 172 15.00 -23.26 27.13
CA PHE A 172 15.03 -22.02 27.90
C PHE A 172 14.48 -22.23 29.32
N ASN A 173 15.22 -21.73 30.32
CA ASN A 173 14.69 -21.64 31.68
C ASN A 173 13.77 -20.41 31.78
N PHE A 174 12.49 -20.62 31.48
CA PHE A 174 11.47 -19.57 31.55
C PHE A 174 11.23 -19.07 32.99
N ASP A 175 11.45 -19.89 34.02
CA ASP A 175 11.34 -19.47 35.42
C ASP A 175 12.39 -18.41 35.77
N GLU A 176 13.63 -18.56 35.28
CA GLU A 176 14.70 -17.56 35.48
C GLU A 176 14.50 -16.33 34.57
N PHE A 177 13.96 -16.50 33.37
CA PHE A 177 13.62 -15.38 32.46
C PHE A 177 12.49 -14.50 33.01
N HIS A 178 11.46 -15.10 33.63
CA HIS A 178 10.31 -14.37 34.20
C HIS A 178 10.48 -13.98 35.67
N LYS A 179 11.60 -14.35 36.31
CA LYS A 179 11.90 -14.16 37.74
C LYS A 179 11.68 -12.74 38.27
N GLU A 180 12.01 -11.72 37.48
CA GLU A 180 11.82 -10.30 37.83
C GLU A 180 10.41 -9.77 37.51
N PHE A 181 9.57 -10.61 36.90
CA PHE A 181 8.24 -10.29 36.36
C PHE A 181 7.10 -11.17 36.93
N ASN A 182 7.38 -12.01 37.93
CA ASN A 182 6.40 -12.96 38.50
C ASN A 182 5.08 -12.28 38.93
N ASP A 183 5.14 -11.10 39.54
CA ASP A 183 3.96 -10.33 39.98
C ASP A 183 3.10 -9.78 38.82
N ALA A 184 3.59 -9.89 37.57
CA ALA A 184 2.91 -9.46 36.34
C ALA A 184 2.46 -10.64 35.46
N GLN A 185 2.51 -11.88 35.96
CA GLN A 185 2.05 -13.07 35.23
C GLN A 185 0.58 -13.41 35.52
N GLU A 186 -0.17 -13.77 34.48
CA GLU A 186 -1.52 -14.33 34.57
C GLU A 186 -1.58 -15.70 33.86
N MET A 187 -2.27 -16.67 34.46
CA MET A 187 -2.41 -18.02 33.88
C MET A 187 -3.58 -18.07 32.89
N TYR A 188 -3.29 -17.80 31.62
CA TYR A 188 -4.29 -17.90 30.55
C TYR A 188 -4.65 -19.35 30.21
N THR A 189 -5.95 -19.62 30.07
CA THR A 189 -6.47 -20.89 29.55
C THR A 189 -6.31 -20.94 28.03
N LEU A 190 -5.30 -21.65 27.55
CA LEU A 190 -5.10 -21.91 26.13
C LEU A 190 -5.97 -23.10 25.65
N PRO A 191 -6.26 -23.23 24.35
CA PRO A 191 -6.86 -24.43 23.78
C PRO A 191 -6.05 -25.69 24.14
N THR A 192 -6.75 -26.77 24.48
CA THR A 192 -6.14 -28.07 24.77
C THR A 192 -5.36 -28.60 23.57
N TYR A 193 -4.27 -29.34 23.82
CA TYR A 193 -3.44 -29.95 22.77
C TYR A 193 -4.27 -30.67 21.70
N SER A 194 -4.19 -30.18 20.46
CA SER A 194 -4.89 -30.75 19.31
C SER A 194 -4.24 -32.06 18.86
N PHE A 195 -4.67 -33.17 19.47
CA PHE A 195 -4.25 -34.50 19.04
C PHE A 195 -4.59 -34.75 17.56
N ASP A 196 -3.63 -35.33 16.84
CA ASP A 196 -3.82 -35.87 15.49
C ASP A 196 -4.74 -37.09 15.54
N ASN A 197 -6.04 -36.84 15.44
CA ASN A 197 -7.12 -37.81 15.65
C ASN A 197 -7.28 -38.82 14.49
N LYS A 198 -6.16 -39.36 14.01
CA LYS A 198 -6.10 -40.48 13.06
C LYS A 198 -6.85 -41.69 13.59
N LYS A 199 -7.63 -42.32 12.71
CA LYS A 199 -8.47 -43.46 13.07
C LYS A 199 -7.65 -44.75 13.17
N TYR A 200 -7.05 -44.96 14.34
CA TYR A 200 -6.43 -46.24 14.72
C TYR A 200 -7.44 -47.31 15.15
N TRP A 201 -8.74 -47.01 15.10
CA TRP A 201 -9.82 -47.95 15.36
C TRP A 201 -10.11 -48.82 14.13
N LEU A 202 -10.03 -50.14 14.29
CA LEU A 202 -10.54 -51.10 13.31
C LEU A 202 -12.07 -51.13 13.38
N ASP A 203 -12.76 -50.66 12.33
CA ASP A 203 -14.23 -50.65 12.27
C ASP A 203 -14.80 -52.07 12.22
N TYR A 204 -15.43 -52.49 13.30
CA TYR A 204 -16.04 -53.82 13.42
C TYR A 204 -17.45 -53.83 12.82
N HIS A 205 -17.52 -53.91 11.49
CA HIS A 205 -18.75 -53.75 10.69
C HIS A 205 -19.84 -54.84 10.87
N ASN A 206 -19.71 -55.78 11.81
CA ASN A 206 -20.74 -56.80 12.09
C ASN A 206 -20.93 -56.98 13.60
N ASP A 207 -22.09 -56.58 14.15
CA ASP A 207 -22.46 -56.84 15.55
C ASP A 207 -22.88 -58.32 15.74
N TRP A 208 -21.92 -59.23 15.55
CA TRP A 208 -22.11 -60.65 15.77
C TRP A 208 -22.12 -61.02 17.25
N THR A 209 -21.41 -60.24 18.09
CA THR A 209 -21.17 -60.52 19.50
C THR A 209 -22.31 -60.06 20.42
N LEU A 210 -23.05 -58.99 20.11
CA LEU A 210 -24.27 -58.62 20.85
C LEU A 210 -25.57 -59.00 20.11
N ARG A 211 -25.59 -59.01 18.76
CA ARG A 211 -26.84 -59.14 17.99
C ARG A 211 -26.92 -60.28 16.97
N LYS A 212 -25.84 -61.04 16.75
CA LYS A 212 -25.78 -62.15 15.76
C LYS A 212 -26.28 -61.77 14.34
N GLY A 213 -26.21 -60.49 13.97
CA GLY A 213 -26.57 -60.00 12.63
C GLY A 213 -28.01 -59.50 12.42
N GLU A 214 -28.85 -59.38 13.47
CA GLU A 214 -30.20 -58.81 13.30
C GLU A 214 -30.21 -57.26 13.31
N PRO A 215 -30.97 -56.59 12.42
CA PRO A 215 -31.05 -55.13 12.35
C PRO A 215 -31.85 -54.52 13.50
N ALA A 216 -31.46 -53.31 13.92
CA ALA A 216 -32.04 -52.65 15.10
C ALA A 216 -33.47 -52.14 14.86
N GLN A 217 -34.45 -52.63 15.64
CA GLN A 217 -35.73 -51.95 15.82
C GLN A 217 -35.65 -50.94 16.97
N THR A 218 -35.87 -49.67 16.68
CA THR A 218 -36.12 -48.64 17.69
C THR A 218 -37.53 -48.77 18.26
N LYS A 219 -37.64 -48.78 19.59
CA LYS A 219 -38.88 -48.48 20.31
C LYS A 219 -38.61 -47.35 21.28
N GLU A 220 -39.47 -46.34 21.25
CA GLU A 220 -39.47 -45.27 22.25
C GLU A 220 -39.89 -45.85 23.60
N VAL A 221 -39.21 -45.44 24.66
CA VAL A 221 -39.54 -45.83 26.04
C VAL A 221 -39.77 -44.57 26.85
N ILE A 222 -41.03 -44.31 27.18
CA ILE A 222 -41.42 -43.26 28.11
C ILE A 222 -41.00 -43.69 29.52
N VAL A 223 -40.32 -42.81 30.26
CA VAL A 223 -39.94 -43.02 31.67
C VAL A 223 -40.32 -41.80 32.49
N GLU A 224 -41.01 -42.01 33.61
CA GLU A 224 -41.50 -40.95 34.48
C GLU A 224 -40.48 -40.49 35.55
N LYS A 225 -40.83 -39.40 36.24
CA LYS A 225 -40.00 -38.67 37.22
C LYS A 225 -39.51 -39.49 38.43
N PRO A 226 -38.27 -39.24 38.86
CA PRO A 226 -37.89 -39.15 40.28
C PRO A 226 -38.18 -37.76 40.88
N VAL A 227 -38.23 -37.65 42.21
CA VAL A 227 -38.56 -36.42 42.97
C VAL A 227 -37.30 -35.74 43.52
N ALA A 228 -37.36 -34.43 43.74
CA ALA A 228 -36.22 -33.54 43.93
C ALA A 228 -35.51 -33.61 45.30
N SER A 229 -34.23 -33.17 45.32
CA SER A 229 -33.54 -32.70 46.52
C SER A 229 -32.58 -31.52 46.22
N ALA A 230 -32.59 -30.54 47.11
CA ALA A 230 -31.60 -29.46 47.35
C ALA A 230 -30.76 -28.87 46.18
N SER A 231 -31.27 -27.77 45.62
CA SER A 231 -30.52 -26.53 45.32
C SER A 231 -29.07 -26.60 44.78
N ALA A 232 -28.94 -26.54 43.46
CA ALA A 232 -27.79 -26.05 42.69
C ALA A 232 -28.31 -25.11 41.58
N PRO A 233 -27.50 -24.26 40.91
CA PRO A 233 -28.00 -23.29 39.94
C PRO A 233 -28.70 -23.95 38.73
N ALA A 234 -29.55 -23.19 38.05
CA ALA A 234 -30.49 -23.71 37.05
C ALA A 234 -29.80 -24.52 35.96
N VAL A 235 -30.13 -25.81 35.89
CA VAL A 235 -29.84 -26.66 34.73
C VAL A 235 -30.70 -26.14 33.58
N GLU A 236 -30.06 -25.52 32.58
CA GLU A 236 -30.75 -25.14 31.35
C GLU A 236 -31.37 -26.39 30.70
N MET A 237 -32.62 -26.29 30.26
CA MET A 237 -33.15 -27.23 29.29
C MET A 237 -32.32 -27.12 28.00
N PRO A 238 -32.07 -28.22 27.26
CA PRO A 238 -31.38 -28.16 25.98
C PRO A 238 -32.21 -27.32 25.01
N ALA A 239 -31.83 -26.05 24.87
CA ALA A 239 -32.59 -25.04 24.16
C ALA A 239 -32.65 -25.34 22.66
N LYS A 240 -33.82 -25.08 22.07
CA LYS A 240 -34.18 -25.55 20.72
C LYS A 240 -33.30 -24.87 19.67
N ARG A 241 -32.62 -25.68 18.84
CA ARG A 241 -31.87 -25.23 17.66
C ARG A 241 -32.77 -25.24 16.43
N LEU A 242 -32.69 -24.18 15.61
CA LEU A 242 -33.49 -24.04 14.40
C LEU A 242 -32.64 -24.19 13.13
N SER A 243 -31.43 -23.63 13.12
CA SER A 243 -30.49 -23.65 11.99
C SER A 243 -29.05 -23.35 12.48
N THR A 244 -28.08 -23.26 11.56
CA THR A 244 -26.74 -22.73 11.82
C THR A 244 -26.76 -21.24 12.21
N SER A 245 -27.67 -20.46 11.62
CA SER A 245 -27.85 -19.03 11.88
C SER A 245 -28.70 -18.74 13.14
N CYS A 246 -29.62 -19.64 13.50
CA CYS A 246 -30.55 -19.54 14.62
C CYS A 246 -30.35 -20.72 15.59
N GLN A 247 -29.35 -20.60 16.47
CA GLN A 247 -28.78 -21.73 17.21
C GLN A 247 -29.52 -22.08 18.50
N ARG A 248 -30.03 -21.10 19.26
CA ARG A 248 -30.58 -21.30 20.61
C ARG A 248 -31.82 -20.44 20.85
N VAL A 249 -33.02 -21.02 20.80
CA VAL A 249 -34.26 -20.34 21.26
C VAL A 249 -34.16 -20.08 22.76
N ILE A 250 -34.16 -18.80 23.15
CA ILE A 250 -34.09 -18.32 24.54
C ILE A 250 -35.48 -18.24 25.17
N SER A 251 -36.45 -17.76 24.40
CA SER A 251 -37.84 -17.60 24.82
C SER A 251 -38.77 -17.70 23.63
N GLU A 252 -39.93 -18.34 23.81
CA GLU A 252 -41.01 -18.35 22.84
C GLU A 252 -42.37 -18.19 23.55
N ASN A 253 -43.27 -17.41 22.96
CA ASN A 253 -44.59 -17.13 23.49
C ASN A 253 -45.57 -16.95 22.32
N PHE A 254 -46.62 -17.76 22.27
CA PHE A 254 -47.62 -17.75 21.20
C PHE A 254 -49.01 -17.54 21.81
N SER A 255 -49.69 -16.47 21.43
CA SER A 255 -50.99 -16.06 21.98
C SER A 255 -51.95 -15.61 20.87
N GLY A 256 -52.87 -16.50 20.50
CA GLY A 256 -53.78 -16.29 19.38
C GLY A 256 -53.00 -16.14 18.07
N ASN A 257 -53.11 -14.97 17.45
CA ASN A 257 -52.40 -14.63 16.21
C ASN A 257 -51.13 -13.78 16.44
N ASN A 258 -50.74 -13.53 17.70
CA ASN A 258 -49.46 -12.90 18.04
C ASN A 258 -48.44 -13.93 18.53
N GLY A 259 -47.19 -13.82 18.07
CA GLY A 259 -46.08 -14.67 18.47
C GLY A 259 -44.81 -13.87 18.74
N SER A 260 -44.07 -14.20 19.80
CA SER A 260 -42.79 -13.58 20.13
C SER A 260 -41.76 -14.67 20.37
N VAL A 261 -40.64 -14.61 19.67
CA VAL A 261 -39.53 -15.57 19.81
C VAL A 261 -38.20 -14.84 19.82
N THR A 262 -37.34 -15.20 20.78
CA THR A 262 -35.97 -14.70 20.91
C THR A 262 -34.99 -15.83 20.68
N VAL A 263 -34.03 -15.64 19.77
CA VAL A 263 -32.98 -16.61 19.45
C VAL A 263 -31.62 -15.98 19.68
N GLN A 264 -30.69 -16.72 20.26
CA GLN A 264 -29.28 -16.35 20.41
C GLN A 264 -28.40 -17.33 19.61
N SER A 265 -27.37 -16.80 18.97
CA SER A 265 -26.38 -17.55 18.22
C SER A 265 -24.98 -17.06 18.57
N SER A 266 -24.06 -17.99 18.82
CA SER A 266 -22.64 -17.68 18.99
C SER A 266 -21.99 -17.54 17.64
N LEU A 267 -21.26 -16.43 17.42
CA LEU A 267 -20.44 -16.25 16.22
C LEU A 267 -19.23 -17.19 16.19
N ALA A 268 -18.87 -17.82 17.32
CA ALA A 268 -17.79 -18.80 17.42
C ALA A 268 -18.21 -20.23 17.03
N ASP A 269 -19.48 -20.47 16.63
CA ASP A 269 -19.92 -21.76 16.09
C ASP A 269 -19.11 -22.10 14.81
N PRO A 270 -18.61 -23.35 14.64
CA PRO A 270 -17.73 -23.71 13.52
C PRO A 270 -18.33 -23.53 12.11
N LYS A 271 -19.65 -23.40 11.98
CA LYS A 271 -20.35 -23.19 10.71
C LYS A 271 -20.84 -21.76 10.53
N LEU A 272 -21.12 -21.03 11.61
CA LEU A 272 -21.46 -19.61 11.57
C LEU A 272 -20.21 -18.70 11.51
N TYR A 273 -19.11 -19.07 12.15
CA TYR A 273 -17.87 -18.29 12.14
C TYR A 273 -17.31 -18.01 10.73
N PRO A 274 -17.30 -18.97 9.78
CA PRO A 274 -16.88 -18.72 8.40
C PRO A 274 -17.84 -17.82 7.59
N VAL A 275 -19.11 -17.67 8.01
CA VAL A 275 -20.05 -16.74 7.37
C VAL A 275 -19.60 -15.30 7.60
N VAL A 276 -19.20 -14.96 8.82
CA VAL A 276 -18.77 -13.59 9.16
C VAL A 276 -17.31 -13.35 8.79
N CYS A 277 -16.42 -14.30 9.05
CA CYS A 277 -14.99 -14.13 8.74
C CYS A 277 -14.66 -14.29 7.24
N GLY A 278 -15.55 -14.92 6.46
CA GLY A 278 -15.45 -14.96 5.00
C GLY A 278 -15.92 -13.69 4.29
N HIS A 279 -16.42 -12.69 5.04
CA HIS A 279 -16.95 -11.43 4.54
C HIS A 279 -16.12 -10.24 5.09
N MET A 280 -14.92 -10.06 4.52
CA MET A 280 -13.95 -9.07 5.00
C MET A 280 -14.09 -7.75 4.24
N VAL A 281 -14.78 -6.76 4.83
CA VAL A 281 -14.94 -5.40 4.28
C VAL A 281 -13.82 -4.51 4.81
N ASN A 282 -12.98 -3.96 3.93
CA ASN A 282 -11.78 -3.20 4.31
C ASN A 282 -10.92 -3.94 5.37
N ASN A 283 -10.73 -5.25 5.19
CA ASN A 283 -10.05 -6.18 6.11
C ASN A 283 -10.71 -6.38 7.51
N ALA A 284 -11.88 -5.79 7.78
CA ALA A 284 -12.67 -6.09 8.97
C ALA A 284 -13.72 -7.17 8.69
N ALA A 285 -13.83 -8.18 9.56
CA ALA A 285 -14.83 -9.24 9.44
C ALA A 285 -16.22 -8.69 9.78
N LEU A 286 -17.01 -8.37 8.76
CA LEU A 286 -18.27 -7.66 8.93
C LEU A 286 -19.43 -8.64 8.84
N CYS A 287 -20.34 -8.64 9.81
CA CYS A 287 -21.54 -9.49 9.76
C CYS A 287 -22.37 -9.12 8.52
N PRO A 288 -22.49 -10.01 7.52
CA PRO A 288 -23.11 -9.66 6.26
C PRO A 288 -24.63 -9.57 6.41
N SER A 289 -25.27 -8.66 5.68
CA SER A 289 -26.72 -8.46 5.77
C SER A 289 -27.52 -9.66 5.27
N SER A 290 -26.91 -10.50 4.42
CA SER A 290 -27.42 -11.82 4.04
C SER A 290 -27.58 -12.80 5.20
N LEU A 291 -26.81 -12.68 6.29
CA LEU A 291 -27.02 -13.47 7.51
C LEU A 291 -28.26 -13.00 8.27
N TYR A 292 -28.49 -11.69 8.39
CA TYR A 292 -29.74 -11.17 8.97
C TYR A 292 -30.97 -11.62 8.15
N ALA A 293 -30.85 -11.70 6.82
CA ALA A 293 -31.91 -12.23 5.96
C ALA A 293 -32.22 -13.71 6.24
N ASP A 294 -31.21 -14.60 6.26
CA ASP A 294 -31.43 -16.02 6.54
C ASP A 294 -32.00 -16.26 7.95
N MET A 295 -31.52 -15.52 8.96
CA MET A 295 -32.10 -15.56 10.30
C MET A 295 -33.57 -15.11 10.31
N ALA A 296 -33.91 -14.06 9.55
CA ALA A 296 -35.28 -13.55 9.42
C ALA A 296 -36.22 -14.54 8.72
N LEU A 297 -35.75 -15.20 7.66
CA LEU A 297 -36.47 -16.26 6.96
C LEU A 297 -36.69 -17.46 7.90
N THR A 298 -35.62 -17.94 8.55
CA THR A 298 -35.65 -19.06 9.48
C THR A 298 -36.64 -18.85 10.63
N ILE A 299 -36.61 -17.67 11.28
CA ILE A 299 -37.49 -17.42 12.44
C ILE A 299 -38.95 -17.20 12.03
N SER A 300 -39.20 -16.59 10.86
CA SER A 300 -40.56 -16.38 10.35
C SER A 300 -41.21 -17.71 9.96
N ASP A 301 -40.44 -18.60 9.32
CA ASP A 301 -40.87 -19.96 9.02
C ASP A 301 -41.10 -20.81 10.27
N TYR A 302 -40.23 -20.67 11.28
CA TYR A 302 -40.42 -21.31 12.57
C TYR A 302 -41.72 -20.87 13.26
N ILE A 303 -41.95 -19.56 13.38
CA ILE A 303 -43.15 -18.97 13.99
C ILE A 303 -44.41 -19.43 13.23
N TRP A 304 -44.40 -19.37 11.90
CA TRP A 304 -45.51 -19.84 11.07
C TRP A 304 -45.81 -21.32 11.35
N LYS A 305 -44.80 -22.19 11.37
CA LYS A 305 -44.97 -23.64 11.64
C LYS A 305 -45.44 -23.94 13.07
N GLN A 306 -45.14 -23.12 14.07
CA GLN A 306 -45.71 -23.29 15.42
C GLN A 306 -47.17 -22.80 15.49
N MET A 307 -47.51 -21.69 14.82
CA MET A 307 -48.82 -21.03 14.94
C MET A 307 -49.87 -21.46 13.89
N ARG A 308 -49.43 -22.13 12.81
CA ARG A 308 -50.22 -22.68 11.70
C ARG A 308 -49.68 -24.07 11.29
N PRO A 309 -49.60 -25.04 12.21
CA PRO A 309 -49.05 -26.37 11.90
C PRO A 309 -49.88 -27.07 10.81
N GLY A 310 -49.20 -27.61 9.81
CA GLY A 310 -49.81 -28.38 8.71
C GLY A 310 -50.42 -27.54 7.58
N THR A 311 -50.36 -26.20 7.63
CA THR A 311 -50.67 -25.35 6.47
C THR A 311 -49.45 -25.20 5.55
N GLU A 312 -49.69 -24.78 4.30
CA GLU A 312 -48.61 -24.38 3.40
C GLU A 312 -47.80 -23.19 3.94
N THR A 313 -46.54 -23.05 3.50
CA THR A 313 -45.66 -21.95 3.93
C THR A 313 -45.83 -20.75 2.99
N PRO A 314 -46.10 -19.54 3.50
CA PRO A 314 -46.22 -18.35 2.66
C PRO A 314 -44.87 -17.96 2.04
N GLY A 315 -44.90 -16.97 1.16
CA GLY A 315 -43.73 -16.20 0.79
C GLY A 315 -43.31 -15.31 1.96
N TYR A 316 -42.04 -15.43 2.37
CA TYR A 316 -41.42 -14.55 3.36
C TYR A 316 -40.68 -13.42 2.63
N ASN A 317 -41.32 -12.26 2.47
CA ASN A 317 -40.69 -11.07 1.90
C ASN A 317 -39.95 -10.31 2.99
N VAL A 318 -38.61 -10.28 2.96
CA VAL A 318 -37.81 -9.54 3.95
C VAL A 318 -37.72 -8.08 3.51
N CYS A 319 -38.55 -7.21 4.08
CA CYS A 319 -38.63 -5.79 3.73
C CYS A 319 -37.89 -4.88 4.71
N ASN A 320 -37.55 -3.68 4.24
CA ASN A 320 -36.99 -2.58 5.04
C ASN A 320 -35.82 -3.05 5.92
N MET A 321 -34.88 -3.83 5.37
CA MET A 321 -33.67 -4.18 6.08
C MET A 321 -32.79 -2.94 6.19
N GLU A 322 -32.49 -2.51 7.40
CA GLU A 322 -31.55 -1.42 7.67
C GLU A 322 -30.53 -1.87 8.71
N VAL A 323 -29.26 -1.53 8.48
CA VAL A 323 -28.11 -1.91 9.32
C VAL A 323 -27.37 -0.64 9.77
N PRO A 324 -27.90 0.14 10.73
CA PRO A 324 -27.29 1.41 11.13
C PRO A 324 -25.92 1.26 11.83
N LYS A 325 -25.65 0.10 12.44
CA LYS A 325 -24.40 -0.20 13.16
C LYS A 325 -23.98 -1.63 12.87
N PRO A 326 -23.20 -1.91 11.81
CA PRO A 326 -22.88 -3.29 11.44
C PRO A 326 -22.06 -3.99 12.55
N LEU A 327 -22.43 -5.23 12.86
CA LEU A 327 -21.71 -6.06 13.83
C LEU A 327 -20.36 -6.51 13.22
N ILE A 328 -19.26 -6.17 13.90
CA ILE A 328 -17.90 -6.57 13.51
C ILE A 328 -17.51 -7.80 14.35
N ALA A 329 -17.08 -8.88 13.70
CA ALA A 329 -16.47 -10.01 14.38
C ALA A 329 -15.01 -9.68 14.76
N GLN A 330 -14.66 -9.97 16.00
CA GLN A 330 -13.31 -9.87 16.53
C GLN A 330 -12.51 -11.11 16.10
N ILE A 331 -11.27 -10.88 15.65
CA ILE A 331 -10.32 -11.92 15.27
C ILE A 331 -9.00 -11.64 16.02
N PRO A 332 -8.55 -12.53 16.93
CA PRO A 332 -9.24 -13.73 17.40
C PRO A 332 -10.55 -13.43 18.13
N GLN A 333 -11.42 -14.44 18.28
CA GLN A 333 -12.63 -14.31 19.09
C GLN A 333 -12.27 -14.06 20.58
N PRO A 334 -13.05 -13.24 21.31
CA PRO A 334 -12.85 -13.03 22.74
C PRO A 334 -13.18 -14.32 23.52
N ALA A 335 -12.56 -14.50 24.69
CA ALA A 335 -12.72 -15.71 25.51
C ALA A 335 -14.17 -15.98 25.96
N GLU A 336 -15.00 -14.94 26.06
CA GLU A 336 -16.44 -15.04 26.35
C GLU A 336 -17.31 -15.29 25.10
N GLY A 337 -16.75 -15.15 23.90
CA GLY A 337 -17.43 -15.34 22.61
C GLY A 337 -18.42 -14.22 22.24
N GLN A 338 -18.41 -13.79 20.98
CA GLN A 338 -19.43 -12.84 20.51
C GLN A 338 -20.76 -13.55 20.23
N HIS A 339 -21.85 -12.99 20.73
CA HIS A 339 -23.19 -13.53 20.55
C HIS A 339 -24.10 -12.50 19.87
N ILE A 340 -24.79 -12.94 18.81
CA ILE A 340 -25.90 -12.22 18.20
C ILE A 340 -27.21 -12.76 18.78
N GLN A 341 -28.15 -11.87 19.07
CA GLN A 341 -29.51 -12.19 19.48
C GLN A 341 -30.49 -11.53 18.51
N LEU A 342 -31.48 -12.30 18.08
CA LEU A 342 -32.60 -11.88 17.27
C LEU A 342 -33.88 -11.97 18.10
N GLU A 343 -34.58 -10.84 18.21
CA GLU A 343 -35.95 -10.79 18.72
C GLU A 343 -36.92 -10.63 17.56
N ALA A 344 -37.87 -11.56 17.43
CA ALA A 344 -38.88 -11.58 16.38
C ALA A 344 -40.29 -11.53 16.99
N ASN A 345 -41.06 -10.51 16.63
CA ASN A 345 -42.43 -10.28 17.10
C ASN A 345 -43.40 -10.30 15.90
N ALA A 346 -44.18 -11.37 15.80
CA ALA A 346 -45.13 -11.64 14.73
C ALA A 346 -46.57 -11.25 15.13
N ASP A 347 -47.25 -10.63 14.17
CA ASP A 347 -48.69 -10.42 14.12
C ASP A 347 -49.21 -11.06 12.82
N LEU A 348 -49.92 -12.18 12.96
CA LEU A 348 -50.48 -12.95 11.85
C LEU A 348 -51.84 -12.41 11.36
N ASP A 349 -52.42 -11.41 12.02
CA ASP A 349 -53.62 -10.70 11.54
C ASP A 349 -53.24 -9.60 10.54
N SER A 350 -52.12 -8.90 10.76
CA SER A 350 -51.53 -8.00 9.75
C SER A 350 -50.54 -8.67 8.79
N GLY A 351 -50.14 -9.91 9.06
CA GLY A 351 -49.22 -10.69 8.22
C GLY A 351 -47.77 -10.19 8.28
N ILE A 352 -47.34 -9.65 9.43
CA ILE A 352 -46.04 -9.00 9.61
C ILE A 352 -45.29 -9.60 10.81
N VAL A 353 -44.04 -10.00 10.58
CA VAL A 353 -43.04 -10.23 11.64
C VAL A 353 -42.12 -9.01 11.71
N LYS A 354 -41.92 -8.44 12.89
CA LYS A 354 -40.96 -7.36 13.15
C LYS A 354 -39.72 -7.95 13.81
N LEU A 355 -38.53 -7.60 13.30
CA LEU A 355 -37.27 -8.23 13.69
C LEU A 355 -36.24 -7.20 14.10
N ASN A 356 -35.53 -7.47 15.20
CA ASN A 356 -34.46 -6.62 15.73
C ASN A 356 -33.25 -7.49 16.11
N PHE A 357 -32.08 -7.11 15.58
CA PHE A 357 -30.82 -7.83 15.73
C PHE A 357 -29.87 -7.04 16.62
N ARG A 358 -29.36 -7.66 17.69
CA ARG A 358 -28.49 -7.05 18.70
C ARG A 358 -27.34 -7.97 19.09
N SER A 359 -26.24 -7.39 19.55
CA SER A 359 -25.20 -8.13 20.27
C SER A 359 -25.58 -8.27 21.74
N VAL A 360 -25.22 -9.41 22.32
CA VAL A 360 -25.39 -9.71 23.74
C VAL A 360 -24.11 -10.34 24.31
N LYS A 361 -23.95 -10.26 25.63
CA LYS A 361 -23.06 -11.16 26.37
C LYS A 361 -23.65 -12.58 26.42
N PRO A 362 -22.86 -13.61 26.80
CA PRO A 362 -23.37 -14.99 26.92
C PRO A 362 -24.60 -15.14 27.82
N ASP A 363 -24.69 -14.33 28.89
CA ASP A 363 -25.82 -14.26 29.83
C ASP A 363 -27.09 -13.59 29.28
N GLY A 364 -27.05 -13.09 28.05
CA GLY A 364 -28.14 -12.37 27.40
C GLY A 364 -28.17 -10.86 27.68
N GLN A 365 -27.21 -10.29 28.43
CA GLN A 365 -27.14 -8.84 28.63
C GLN A 365 -26.88 -8.13 27.29
N LYS A 366 -27.83 -7.29 26.87
CA LYS A 366 -27.73 -6.47 25.65
C LYS A 366 -26.51 -5.56 25.67
N LEU A 367 -25.80 -5.53 24.54
CA LEU A 367 -24.67 -4.64 24.27
C LEU A 367 -25.04 -3.53 23.28
N GLN A 368 -25.45 -3.89 22.05
CA GLN A 368 -25.74 -2.92 20.98
C GLN A 368 -26.78 -3.46 19.98
N ASP A 369 -27.70 -2.62 19.51
CA ASP A 369 -28.55 -2.94 18.34
C ASP A 369 -27.79 -2.68 17.04
N HIS A 370 -27.90 -3.60 16.07
CA HIS A 370 -27.13 -3.57 14.83
C HIS A 370 -27.97 -3.40 13.57
N ALA A 371 -29.09 -4.12 13.50
CA ALA A 371 -29.98 -4.15 12.34
C ALA A 371 -31.44 -4.33 12.75
N HIS A 372 -32.35 -3.96 11.86
CA HIS A 372 -33.77 -4.25 11.99
C HIS A 372 -34.42 -4.41 10.62
N CYS A 373 -35.50 -5.19 10.56
CA CYS A 373 -36.30 -5.38 9.35
C CYS A 373 -37.73 -5.81 9.69
N ILE A 374 -38.56 -5.98 8.66
CA ILE A 374 -39.82 -6.72 8.76
C ILE A 374 -39.82 -7.89 7.78
N VAL A 375 -40.54 -8.97 8.10
CA VAL A 375 -40.95 -9.98 7.13
C VAL A 375 -42.44 -9.85 6.91
N ARG A 376 -42.86 -9.68 5.65
CA ARG A 376 -44.26 -9.80 5.24
C ARG A 376 -44.56 -11.23 4.80
N LEU A 377 -45.73 -11.71 5.19
CA LEU A 377 -46.27 -13.00 4.78
C LEU A 377 -47.16 -12.78 3.55
N GLU A 378 -46.68 -13.20 2.39
CA GLU A 378 -47.28 -12.94 1.08
C GLU A 378 -47.50 -14.26 0.31
N ASP A 379 -48.15 -14.20 -0.86
CA ASP A 379 -48.32 -15.37 -1.73
C ASP A 379 -47.19 -15.47 -2.76
N LYS A 380 -46.56 -16.65 -2.84
CA LYS A 380 -45.51 -16.97 -3.83
C LYS A 380 -46.06 -16.99 -5.26
N ALA A 381 -47.29 -17.47 -5.46
CA ALA A 381 -47.90 -17.52 -6.80
C ALA A 381 -48.20 -16.11 -7.32
N ALA A 382 -48.61 -15.19 -6.44
CA ALA A 382 -48.77 -13.77 -6.78
C ALA A 382 -47.44 -13.09 -7.18
N TRP A 383 -46.31 -13.47 -6.57
CA TRP A 383 -44.99 -13.01 -7.02
C TRP A 383 -44.62 -13.56 -8.39
N GLU A 384 -44.83 -14.86 -8.63
CA GLU A 384 -44.48 -15.49 -9.92
C GLU A 384 -45.36 -14.97 -11.07
N ASP A 385 -46.66 -14.72 -10.84
CA ASP A 385 -47.51 -13.96 -11.78
C ASP A 385 -46.94 -12.56 -12.02
N GLU A 386 -46.62 -11.81 -10.96
CA GLU A 386 -46.08 -10.45 -11.07
C GLU A 386 -44.82 -10.40 -11.93
N TRP A 387 -43.86 -11.27 -11.64
CA TRP A 387 -42.57 -11.33 -12.32
C TRP A 387 -42.70 -11.76 -13.78
N SER A 388 -43.62 -12.68 -14.09
CA SER A 388 -43.85 -13.16 -15.47
C SER A 388 -44.14 -12.01 -16.44
N ARG A 389 -44.83 -10.95 -15.97
CA ARG A 389 -45.28 -9.80 -16.78
C ARG A 389 -44.14 -8.91 -17.28
N TYR A 390 -42.98 -8.92 -16.63
CA TYR A 390 -41.80 -8.12 -17.03
C TYR A 390 -40.53 -8.95 -17.24
N ASN A 391 -40.59 -10.26 -17.04
CA ASN A 391 -39.52 -11.22 -17.31
C ASN A 391 -38.86 -11.04 -18.69
N TYR A 392 -39.67 -10.85 -19.75
CA TYR A 392 -39.17 -10.58 -21.11
C TYR A 392 -38.35 -9.27 -21.22
N MET A 393 -38.62 -8.26 -20.37
CA MET A 393 -37.88 -7.00 -20.36
C MET A 393 -36.50 -7.19 -19.74
N VAL A 394 -36.41 -7.99 -18.66
CA VAL A 394 -35.15 -8.36 -18.01
C VAL A 394 -34.28 -9.16 -18.97
N GLN A 395 -34.85 -10.17 -19.63
CA GLN A 395 -34.21 -10.93 -20.71
C GLN A 395 -33.67 -10.02 -21.82
N ALA A 396 -34.50 -9.10 -22.35
CA ALA A 396 -34.08 -8.18 -23.40
C ALA A 396 -32.96 -7.22 -22.97
N GLN A 397 -32.89 -6.78 -21.71
CA GLN A 397 -31.73 -6.02 -21.22
C GLN A 397 -30.48 -6.91 -21.10
N MET A 398 -30.61 -8.16 -20.67
CA MET A 398 -29.49 -9.10 -20.57
C MET A 398 -28.93 -9.48 -21.95
N GLU A 399 -29.79 -9.67 -22.95
CA GLU A 399 -29.39 -9.86 -24.36
C GLU A 399 -28.73 -8.60 -24.94
N LEU A 400 -29.30 -7.42 -24.69
CA LEU A 400 -28.72 -6.15 -25.13
C LEU A 400 -27.34 -5.93 -24.49
N LEU A 401 -27.19 -6.21 -23.19
CA LEU A 401 -25.92 -6.16 -22.46
C LEU A 401 -24.91 -7.18 -23.00
N GLN A 402 -25.36 -8.37 -23.41
CA GLN A 402 -24.53 -9.34 -24.13
C GLN A 402 -24.08 -8.79 -25.49
N HIS A 403 -24.99 -8.20 -26.27
CA HIS A 403 -24.67 -7.63 -27.58
C HIS A 403 -23.74 -6.42 -27.47
N LYS A 404 -23.82 -5.63 -26.39
CA LYS A 404 -22.87 -4.54 -26.10
C LYS A 404 -21.41 -5.02 -26.08
N THR A 405 -21.12 -6.29 -25.73
CA THR A 405 -19.74 -6.80 -25.71
C THR A 405 -19.13 -6.91 -27.11
N LEU A 406 -19.93 -7.15 -28.14
CA LEU A 406 -19.45 -7.25 -29.53
C LEU A 406 -18.91 -5.92 -30.06
N ASN A 407 -19.48 -4.82 -29.58
CA ASN A 407 -19.15 -3.45 -30.00
C ASN A 407 -18.34 -2.68 -28.94
N GLY A 408 -17.77 -3.38 -27.94
CA GLY A 408 -16.95 -2.78 -26.88
C GLY A 408 -17.72 -1.95 -25.82
N GLY A 409 -19.04 -1.84 -25.92
CA GLY A 409 -19.90 -1.09 -24.98
C GLY A 409 -20.25 -1.85 -23.69
N ALA A 410 -19.75 -3.07 -23.53
CA ALA A 410 -19.74 -3.84 -22.29
C ALA A 410 -18.50 -4.75 -22.26
N HIS A 411 -18.11 -5.18 -21.07
CA HIS A 411 -16.94 -6.02 -20.85
C HIS A 411 -17.37 -7.33 -20.17
N LYS A 412 -16.71 -8.45 -20.53
CA LYS A 412 -16.94 -9.79 -19.98
C LYS A 412 -15.73 -10.21 -19.16
N VAL A 413 -15.94 -10.58 -17.90
CA VAL A 413 -14.89 -11.00 -16.95
C VAL A 413 -15.28 -12.31 -16.24
N GLN A 414 -14.28 -13.14 -15.94
CA GLN A 414 -14.48 -14.41 -15.23
C GLN A 414 -14.29 -14.26 -13.71
N ARG A 415 -14.80 -15.22 -12.92
CA ARG A 415 -14.74 -15.30 -11.43
C ARG A 415 -13.43 -14.78 -10.83
N GLY A 416 -12.29 -15.21 -11.36
CA GLY A 416 -10.97 -14.78 -10.88
C GLY A 416 -10.81 -13.25 -10.93
N MET A 417 -11.10 -12.64 -12.08
CA MET A 417 -10.97 -11.19 -12.29
C MET A 417 -12.09 -10.40 -11.59
N ALA A 418 -13.33 -10.89 -11.61
CA ALA A 418 -14.47 -10.23 -10.95
C ALA A 418 -14.19 -9.99 -9.45
N TYR A 419 -13.73 -11.03 -8.73
CA TYR A 419 -13.39 -10.88 -7.31
C TYR A 419 -12.01 -10.23 -7.07
N LYS A 420 -11.06 -10.27 -8.02
CA LYS A 420 -9.82 -9.46 -7.95
C LYS A 420 -10.13 -7.96 -7.98
N LEU A 421 -11.10 -7.54 -8.80
CA LEU A 421 -11.61 -6.16 -8.82
C LEU A 421 -12.39 -5.83 -7.53
N PHE A 422 -13.29 -6.71 -7.09
CA PHE A 422 -14.11 -6.47 -5.89
C PHE A 422 -13.30 -6.39 -4.58
N LYS A 423 -12.13 -7.05 -4.53
CA LYS A 423 -11.17 -7.03 -3.40
C LYS A 423 -10.67 -5.61 -3.04
N ALA A 424 -10.84 -4.62 -3.91
CA ALA A 424 -10.59 -3.21 -3.60
C ALA A 424 -11.51 -2.64 -2.50
N LEU A 425 -12.62 -3.32 -2.15
CA LEU A 425 -13.50 -3.00 -1.02
C LEU A 425 -13.82 -4.24 -0.16
N VAL A 426 -14.17 -5.38 -0.76
CA VAL A 426 -14.60 -6.59 -0.04
C VAL A 426 -13.76 -7.80 -0.48
N ASN A 427 -13.00 -8.36 0.46
CA ASN A 427 -12.25 -9.60 0.26
C ASN A 427 -13.12 -10.80 0.68
N TYR A 428 -13.81 -11.38 -0.30
CA TYR A 428 -14.68 -12.55 -0.14
C TYR A 428 -13.91 -13.87 -0.11
N ASP A 429 -14.20 -14.73 0.87
CA ASP A 429 -13.80 -16.14 0.90
C ASP A 429 -14.43 -16.94 -0.26
N GLU A 430 -13.85 -18.10 -0.60
CA GLU A 430 -14.31 -18.98 -1.69
C GLU A 430 -15.83 -19.16 -1.71
N LYS A 431 -16.45 -19.45 -0.57
CA LYS A 431 -17.90 -19.80 -0.49
C LYS A 431 -18.81 -18.69 -0.97
N TYR A 432 -18.38 -17.44 -0.88
CA TYR A 432 -19.11 -16.26 -1.36
C TYR A 432 -18.96 -16.01 -2.86
N ARG A 433 -18.02 -16.65 -3.56
CA ARG A 433 -17.57 -16.25 -4.91
C ARG A 433 -18.47 -16.78 -6.03
N ALA A 434 -19.79 -16.62 -5.87
CA ALA A 434 -20.82 -17.18 -6.73
C ALA A 434 -20.75 -16.74 -8.20
N MET A 435 -20.32 -15.49 -8.49
CA MET A 435 -20.22 -14.97 -9.85
C MET A 435 -19.18 -15.75 -10.66
N ALA A 436 -19.63 -16.62 -11.56
CA ALA A 436 -18.78 -17.45 -12.42
C ALA A 436 -18.27 -16.64 -13.61
N GLU A 437 -19.18 -15.95 -14.30
CA GLU A 437 -18.93 -15.07 -15.44
C GLU A 437 -19.80 -13.82 -15.28
N VAL A 438 -19.21 -12.64 -15.41
CA VAL A 438 -19.92 -11.34 -15.32
C VAL A 438 -19.77 -10.57 -16.63
N VAL A 439 -20.88 -10.04 -17.13
CA VAL A 439 -20.91 -9.03 -18.19
C VAL A 439 -21.34 -7.70 -17.56
N LEU A 440 -20.56 -6.64 -17.77
CA LEU A 440 -20.79 -5.32 -17.18
C LEU A 440 -20.65 -4.19 -18.20
N ALA A 441 -21.57 -3.22 -18.13
CA ALA A 441 -21.47 -1.90 -18.76
C ALA A 441 -21.22 -0.87 -17.65
N SER A 442 -19.94 -0.74 -17.28
CA SER A 442 -19.43 0.11 -16.19
C SER A 442 -20.02 1.52 -16.19
N GLY A 443 -19.93 2.24 -17.32
CA GLY A 443 -20.47 3.59 -17.50
C GLY A 443 -22.00 3.72 -17.50
N GLN A 444 -22.75 2.64 -17.29
CA GLN A 444 -24.22 2.64 -17.11
C GLN A 444 -24.66 1.98 -15.79
N THR A 445 -23.68 1.59 -14.96
CA THR A 445 -23.85 0.79 -13.73
C THR A 445 -24.81 -0.40 -13.88
N GLU A 446 -24.69 -1.09 -15.02
CA GLU A 446 -25.53 -2.19 -15.48
C GLU A 446 -24.69 -3.47 -15.62
N ALA A 447 -25.15 -4.59 -15.06
CA ALA A 447 -24.41 -5.85 -15.08
C ALA A 447 -25.32 -7.09 -15.02
N SER A 448 -24.79 -8.23 -15.47
CA SER A 448 -25.41 -9.56 -15.35
C SER A 448 -24.32 -10.61 -15.14
N ALA A 449 -24.52 -11.53 -14.20
CA ALA A 449 -23.61 -12.64 -13.96
C ALA A 449 -24.31 -14.00 -14.05
N MET A 450 -23.61 -14.98 -14.61
CA MET A 450 -23.92 -16.39 -14.35
C MET A 450 -23.44 -16.76 -12.95
N LEU A 451 -24.28 -17.48 -12.21
CA LEU A 451 -24.02 -17.87 -10.84
C LEU A 451 -23.81 -19.38 -10.74
N ASP A 452 -22.82 -19.76 -9.94
CA ASP A 452 -22.49 -21.12 -9.53
C ASP A 452 -22.02 -21.02 -8.07
N PHE A 453 -22.75 -21.62 -7.13
CA PHE A 453 -22.44 -21.46 -5.71
C PHE A 453 -21.41 -22.50 -5.25
N PRO A 454 -20.18 -22.10 -4.83
CA PRO A 454 -19.12 -23.01 -4.40
C PRO A 454 -19.32 -23.43 -2.93
N THR A 455 -20.53 -23.88 -2.60
CA THR A 455 -20.91 -24.36 -1.26
C THR A 455 -21.27 -25.83 -1.29
N LYS A 456 -21.31 -26.45 -0.12
CA LYS A 456 -21.59 -27.88 0.06
C LYS A 456 -22.63 -28.10 1.17
N PRO A 457 -23.36 -29.23 1.19
CA PRO A 457 -24.30 -29.55 2.28
C PRO A 457 -23.66 -29.60 3.68
N GLU A 458 -22.34 -29.79 3.76
CA GLU A 458 -21.56 -29.78 5.01
C GLU A 458 -21.36 -28.36 5.60
N ASP A 459 -21.50 -27.29 4.81
CA ASP A 459 -21.22 -25.91 5.26
C ASP A 459 -22.22 -25.36 6.28
N GLY A 460 -23.47 -25.85 6.30
CA GLY A 460 -24.47 -25.45 7.28
C GLY A 460 -25.90 -25.71 6.83
N ASP A 461 -26.78 -25.93 7.81
CA ASP A 461 -28.22 -25.91 7.64
C ASP A 461 -28.72 -24.46 7.80
N PHE A 462 -29.20 -23.89 6.70
CA PHE A 462 -29.75 -22.54 6.59
C PHE A 462 -31.10 -22.62 5.86
N TYR A 463 -32.00 -21.63 6.04
CA TYR A 463 -33.23 -21.57 5.24
C TYR A 463 -32.91 -21.18 3.79
N CYS A 464 -32.01 -20.20 3.61
CA CYS A 464 -31.38 -19.87 2.34
C CYS A 464 -29.94 -19.41 2.67
N PRO A 465 -28.88 -20.18 2.35
CA PRO A 465 -27.53 -19.90 2.82
C PRO A 465 -27.08 -18.45 2.59
N PRO A 466 -26.50 -17.76 3.59
CA PRO A 466 -26.05 -16.37 3.44
C PRO A 466 -25.11 -16.18 2.25
N TYR A 467 -24.25 -17.17 1.97
CA TYR A 467 -23.40 -17.25 0.78
C TYR A 467 -24.17 -17.11 -0.55
N HIS A 468 -25.38 -17.69 -0.63
CA HIS A 468 -26.21 -17.65 -1.83
C HIS A 468 -26.98 -16.34 -1.95
N ILE A 469 -27.56 -15.85 -0.85
CA ILE A 469 -28.24 -14.55 -0.80
C ILE A 469 -27.27 -13.44 -1.24
N ASP A 470 -26.07 -13.43 -0.65
CA ASP A 470 -25.03 -12.46 -0.97
C ASP A 470 -24.51 -12.66 -2.40
N GLY A 471 -24.07 -13.87 -2.75
CA GLY A 471 -23.56 -14.20 -4.09
C GLY A 471 -24.54 -13.92 -5.23
N SER A 472 -25.85 -13.97 -4.96
CA SER A 472 -26.89 -13.59 -5.91
C SER A 472 -27.11 -12.09 -6.04
N CYS A 473 -27.06 -11.32 -4.95
CA CYS A 473 -27.41 -9.90 -4.97
C CYS A 473 -26.22 -8.94 -4.91
N HIS A 474 -25.01 -9.38 -4.55
CA HIS A 474 -23.82 -8.51 -4.42
C HIS A 474 -23.24 -8.02 -5.75
N ILE A 475 -23.75 -8.48 -6.90
CA ILE A 475 -23.46 -7.87 -8.20
C ILE A 475 -23.82 -6.36 -8.21
N SER A 476 -24.83 -5.96 -7.43
CA SER A 476 -25.20 -4.57 -7.19
C SER A 476 -24.06 -3.75 -6.56
N GLY A 477 -23.36 -4.32 -5.58
CA GLY A 477 -22.19 -3.71 -4.93
C GLY A 477 -20.93 -3.77 -5.80
N PHE A 478 -20.74 -4.86 -6.54
CA PHE A 478 -19.68 -4.99 -7.53
C PHE A 478 -19.77 -3.89 -8.59
N ILE A 479 -20.94 -3.72 -9.23
CA ILE A 479 -21.06 -2.82 -10.38
C ILE A 479 -20.92 -1.33 -10.01
N VAL A 480 -21.23 -0.92 -8.77
CA VAL A 480 -21.00 0.47 -8.32
C VAL A 480 -19.57 0.73 -7.84
N ASN A 481 -18.85 -0.30 -7.38
CA ASN A 481 -17.45 -0.17 -6.94
C ASN A 481 -16.41 -0.47 -8.04
N ALA A 482 -16.81 -1.19 -9.08
CA ALA A 482 -16.00 -1.50 -10.27
C ALA A 482 -16.53 -0.78 -11.53
N SER A 483 -17.12 0.40 -11.37
CA SER A 483 -17.56 1.28 -12.46
C SER A 483 -16.56 2.42 -12.68
N ASP A 484 -16.36 2.79 -13.95
CA ASP A 484 -15.60 3.99 -14.36
C ASP A 484 -16.20 5.31 -13.83
N LEU A 485 -17.40 5.28 -13.23
CA LEU A 485 -18.08 6.43 -12.62
C LEU A 485 -17.66 6.69 -11.16
N LEU A 486 -16.93 5.77 -10.52
CA LEU A 486 -16.46 5.92 -9.15
C LEU A 486 -14.96 6.26 -9.11
N ASP A 487 -14.62 7.40 -8.50
CA ASP A 487 -13.28 7.62 -7.94
C ASP A 487 -13.08 6.66 -6.76
N SER A 488 -12.48 5.51 -7.05
CA SER A 488 -12.22 4.44 -6.09
C SER A 488 -10.98 4.67 -5.22
N GLU A 489 -10.20 5.73 -5.46
CA GLU A 489 -9.13 6.17 -4.55
C GLU A 489 -9.70 7.02 -3.41
N GLN A 490 -10.67 7.90 -3.70
CA GLN A 490 -11.27 8.78 -2.70
C GLN A 490 -12.57 8.25 -2.08
N ASN A 491 -13.35 7.43 -2.79
CA ASN A 491 -14.70 7.02 -2.37
C ASN A 491 -14.95 5.51 -2.55
N VAL A 492 -15.90 4.98 -1.78
CA VAL A 492 -16.45 3.62 -1.92
C VAL A 492 -17.97 3.62 -1.73
N TYR A 493 -18.65 2.62 -2.30
CA TYR A 493 -20.08 2.38 -2.11
C TYR A 493 -20.29 1.20 -1.14
N VAL A 494 -20.83 1.46 0.06
CA VAL A 494 -21.08 0.45 1.10
C VAL A 494 -22.59 0.16 1.20
N SER A 495 -22.96 -1.12 1.39
CA SER A 495 -24.38 -1.52 1.45
C SER A 495 -25.10 -0.84 2.63
N HIS A 496 -26.27 -0.29 2.34
CA HIS A 496 -27.13 0.42 3.29
C HIS A 496 -28.56 -0.16 3.30
N GLY A 497 -28.67 -1.48 3.15
CA GLY A 497 -29.94 -2.20 3.21
C GLY A 497 -30.70 -2.32 1.88
N TRP A 498 -31.97 -2.73 1.94
CA TRP A 498 -32.84 -2.94 0.77
C TRP A 498 -34.32 -2.69 1.07
N GLY A 499 -35.13 -2.57 0.01
CA GLY A 499 -36.58 -2.33 0.12
C GLY A 499 -37.37 -3.61 0.38
N ALA A 500 -37.21 -4.62 -0.47
CA ALA A 500 -37.83 -5.95 -0.33
C ALA A 500 -36.89 -7.04 -0.85
N MET A 501 -37.07 -8.28 -0.38
CA MET A 501 -36.28 -9.43 -0.80
C MET A 501 -37.18 -10.66 -0.79
N LYS A 502 -37.48 -11.17 -1.99
CA LYS A 502 -38.47 -12.21 -2.25
C LYS A 502 -37.80 -13.39 -2.95
N PHE A 503 -38.00 -14.60 -2.45
CA PHE A 503 -37.55 -15.86 -3.08
C PHE A 503 -38.75 -16.80 -3.20
N SER A 504 -39.23 -17.15 -4.40
CA SER A 504 -40.34 -18.10 -4.50
C SER A 504 -39.95 -19.50 -3.99
N ARG A 505 -38.66 -19.82 -4.11
CA ARG A 505 -37.99 -21.03 -3.59
C ARG A 505 -36.55 -20.73 -3.15
N PRO A 506 -35.99 -21.45 -2.14
CA PRO A 506 -34.61 -21.24 -1.69
C PRO A 506 -33.58 -21.46 -2.80
N LEU A 507 -32.53 -20.63 -2.81
CA LEU A 507 -31.42 -20.77 -3.75
C LEU A 507 -30.44 -21.83 -3.23
N THR A 508 -30.06 -22.80 -4.07
CA THR A 508 -29.23 -23.95 -3.67
C THR A 508 -28.10 -24.22 -4.66
N ALA A 509 -27.04 -24.90 -4.20
CA ALA A 509 -25.89 -25.25 -5.04
C ALA A 509 -26.29 -26.17 -6.20
N GLY A 510 -25.66 -25.97 -7.37
CA GLY A 510 -25.98 -26.70 -8.60
C GLY A 510 -27.15 -26.16 -9.43
N MET A 511 -27.91 -25.17 -8.92
CA MET A 511 -28.89 -24.43 -9.73
C MET A 511 -28.18 -23.61 -10.81
N LYS A 512 -28.74 -23.57 -12.03
CA LYS A 512 -28.20 -22.79 -13.16
C LYS A 512 -28.83 -21.40 -13.19
N LEU A 513 -28.37 -20.54 -12.28
CA LEU A 513 -28.90 -19.19 -12.13
C LEU A 513 -28.11 -18.16 -12.95
N ARG A 514 -28.81 -17.11 -13.39
CA ARG A 514 -28.22 -15.87 -13.93
C ARG A 514 -28.92 -14.68 -13.29
N ASN A 515 -28.17 -13.70 -12.83
CA ASN A 515 -28.73 -12.46 -12.30
C ASN A 515 -28.61 -11.29 -13.30
N TYR A 516 -29.37 -10.24 -13.05
CA TYR A 516 -29.26 -8.95 -13.74
C TYR A 516 -29.52 -7.81 -12.75
N VAL A 517 -28.74 -6.74 -12.88
CA VAL A 517 -28.87 -5.53 -12.08
C VAL A 517 -28.62 -4.30 -12.95
N ARG A 518 -29.35 -3.22 -12.63
CA ARG A 518 -28.95 -1.87 -13.04
C ARG A 518 -29.11 -0.92 -11.87
N MET A 519 -27.99 -0.47 -11.35
CA MET A 519 -27.93 0.51 -10.27
C MET A 519 -28.10 1.91 -10.85
N GLN A 520 -28.81 2.78 -10.14
CA GLN A 520 -29.15 4.13 -10.54
C GLN A 520 -28.77 5.12 -9.43
N PRO A 521 -28.16 6.27 -9.75
CA PRO A 521 -27.89 7.30 -8.76
C PRO A 521 -29.21 7.86 -8.19
N GLN A 522 -29.19 8.23 -6.92
CA GLN A 522 -30.26 8.85 -6.16
C GLN A 522 -29.67 10.09 -5.44
N PRO A 523 -30.51 10.97 -4.84
CA PRO A 523 -30.03 12.03 -3.96
C PRO A 523 -29.15 11.50 -2.81
N ASN A 524 -28.38 12.41 -2.20
CA ASN A 524 -27.51 12.15 -1.04
C ASN A 524 -26.42 11.09 -1.28
N ASN A 525 -25.94 10.99 -2.53
CA ASN A 525 -24.91 10.05 -2.98
C ASN A 525 -25.24 8.57 -2.70
N VAL A 526 -26.54 8.23 -2.72
CA VAL A 526 -27.01 6.84 -2.71
C VAL A 526 -27.06 6.31 -4.14
N SER A 527 -26.65 5.07 -4.35
CA SER A 527 -26.95 4.31 -5.56
C SER A 527 -27.94 3.20 -5.22
N LYS A 528 -29.03 3.08 -5.99
CA LYS A 528 -30.13 2.14 -5.74
C LYS A 528 -30.47 1.35 -6.99
N GLY A 529 -30.74 0.06 -6.85
CA GLY A 529 -31.23 -0.76 -7.95
C GLY A 529 -31.88 -2.06 -7.48
N ASP A 530 -32.50 -2.75 -8.42
CA ASP A 530 -33.13 -4.05 -8.20
C ASP A 530 -32.25 -5.13 -8.84
N VAL A 531 -32.08 -6.26 -8.14
CA VAL A 531 -31.43 -7.45 -8.69
C VAL A 531 -32.50 -8.50 -8.96
N TYR A 532 -32.57 -8.93 -10.21
CA TYR A 532 -33.45 -10.00 -10.68
C TYR A 532 -32.62 -11.27 -10.81
N ILE A 533 -33.09 -12.39 -10.25
CA ILE A 533 -32.41 -13.68 -10.30
C ILE A 533 -33.28 -14.64 -11.10
N MET A 534 -32.71 -15.22 -12.16
CA MET A 534 -33.40 -16.08 -13.11
C MET A 534 -32.81 -17.50 -13.14
N GLU A 535 -33.68 -18.49 -13.35
CA GLU A 535 -33.32 -19.85 -13.71
C GLU A 535 -33.87 -20.14 -15.12
N GLY A 536 -32.98 -20.29 -16.10
CA GLY A 536 -33.37 -20.26 -17.52
C GLY A 536 -34.15 -18.96 -17.83
N ASP A 537 -35.34 -19.11 -18.40
CA ASP A 537 -36.18 -18.00 -18.84
C ASP A 537 -37.22 -17.56 -17.77
N GLN A 538 -37.02 -17.87 -16.49
CA GLN A 538 -37.95 -17.51 -15.41
C GLN A 538 -37.25 -16.83 -14.23
N ILE A 539 -37.84 -15.74 -13.72
CA ILE A 539 -37.40 -15.09 -12.47
C ILE A 539 -37.83 -15.96 -11.28
N VAL A 540 -36.90 -16.22 -10.36
CA VAL A 540 -37.12 -17.07 -9.17
C VAL A 540 -36.92 -16.32 -7.85
N ALA A 541 -36.25 -15.16 -7.90
CA ALA A 541 -36.09 -14.26 -6.78
C ALA A 541 -35.82 -12.83 -7.25
N VAL A 542 -36.19 -11.84 -6.42
CA VAL A 542 -35.91 -10.42 -6.64
C VAL A 542 -35.46 -9.77 -5.33
N CYS A 543 -34.31 -9.09 -5.36
CA CYS A 543 -33.88 -8.14 -4.33
C CYS A 543 -34.24 -6.72 -4.80
N GLU A 544 -35.34 -6.15 -4.30
CA GLU A 544 -35.86 -4.85 -4.71
C GLU A 544 -35.20 -3.71 -3.91
N GLY A 545 -34.75 -2.68 -4.62
CA GLY A 545 -34.28 -1.43 -4.05
C GLY A 545 -33.11 -1.55 -3.09
N ILE A 546 -32.12 -2.40 -3.40
CA ILE A 546 -30.86 -2.47 -2.67
C ILE A 546 -30.18 -1.10 -2.74
N LYS A 547 -29.78 -0.58 -1.58
CA LYS A 547 -29.12 0.73 -1.42
C LYS A 547 -27.63 0.52 -1.18
N PHE A 548 -26.79 1.31 -1.84
CA PHE A 548 -25.40 1.54 -1.44
C PHE A 548 -25.20 3.03 -1.20
N GLN A 549 -24.61 3.38 -0.05
CA GLN A 549 -24.22 4.76 0.27
C GLN A 549 -22.78 4.97 -0.19
N GLN A 550 -22.53 6.04 -0.96
CA GLN A 550 -21.16 6.50 -1.21
C GLN A 550 -20.62 7.15 0.07
N ILE A 551 -19.45 6.70 0.52
CA ILE A 551 -18.70 7.33 1.62
C ILE A 551 -17.23 7.55 1.21
N PRO A 552 -16.57 8.62 1.69
CA PRO A 552 -15.14 8.80 1.47
C PRO A 552 -14.30 7.70 2.14
N ARG A 553 -13.19 7.28 1.52
CA ARG A 553 -12.30 6.25 2.10
C ARG A 553 -11.67 6.68 3.42
N ARG A 554 -11.47 7.99 3.66
CA ARG A 554 -11.07 8.51 4.98
C ARG A 554 -12.08 8.12 6.08
N VAL A 555 -13.37 8.17 5.77
CA VAL A 555 -14.47 7.83 6.69
C VAL A 555 -14.55 6.30 6.87
N LEU A 556 -14.49 5.53 5.78
CA LEU A 556 -14.40 4.05 5.85
C LEU A 556 -13.24 3.62 6.75
N ASN A 557 -12.04 4.15 6.53
CA ASN A 557 -10.83 3.84 7.30
C ASN A 557 -10.89 4.31 8.77
N THR A 558 -11.91 5.07 9.17
CA THR A 558 -12.16 5.46 10.57
C THR A 558 -13.10 4.47 11.28
N PHE A 559 -14.12 3.95 10.58
CA PHE A 559 -15.12 3.03 11.16
C PHE A 559 -14.79 1.55 10.98
N LEU A 560 -14.25 1.20 9.82
CA LEU A 560 -13.70 -0.09 9.47
C LEU A 560 -12.23 0.16 9.10
N PRO A 561 -11.37 0.52 10.09
CA PRO A 561 -9.95 0.74 9.81
C PRO A 561 -9.35 -0.50 9.15
N PRO A 562 -8.53 -0.34 8.10
CA PRO A 562 -7.87 -1.46 7.46
C PRO A 562 -7.05 -2.18 8.53
N ASN A 563 -7.47 -3.42 8.81
CA ASN A 563 -7.01 -4.20 9.94
C ASN A 563 -5.47 -4.22 9.96
N LYS A 564 -4.86 -3.69 11.02
CA LYS A 564 -3.40 -3.58 11.12
C LYS A 564 -2.84 -5.01 11.11
N GLY A 565 -2.27 -5.43 9.97
CA GLY A 565 -1.76 -6.78 9.76
C GLY A 565 -0.92 -7.23 10.96
N SER A 566 -1.35 -8.31 11.60
CA SER A 566 -1.37 -8.47 13.06
C SER A 566 -0.06 -8.12 13.79
N GLY A 567 0.09 -6.84 14.11
CA GLY A 567 1.03 -6.33 15.10
C GLY A 567 0.40 -6.35 16.49
N PRO A 568 1.20 -6.48 17.57
CA PRO A 568 0.68 -6.56 18.93
C PRO A 568 -0.12 -5.30 19.29
N ALA A 569 -1.27 -5.50 19.94
CA ALA A 569 -2.14 -4.41 20.36
C ALA A 569 -1.46 -3.52 21.41
N SER A 570 -1.44 -2.21 21.16
CA SER A 570 -1.16 -1.24 22.23
C SER A 570 -2.28 -1.33 23.25
N ALA A 571 -1.95 -1.75 24.48
CA ALA A 571 -2.91 -1.83 25.57
C ALA A 571 -3.55 -0.45 25.85
N ALA A 572 -4.79 -0.46 26.33
CA ALA A 572 -5.47 0.76 26.75
C ALA A 572 -4.77 1.38 27.99
N LYS A 573 -4.78 2.71 28.07
CA LYS A 573 -4.25 3.47 29.19
C LYS A 573 -5.08 3.14 30.45
N PRO A 574 -4.52 2.54 31.52
CA PRO A 574 -5.31 2.19 32.69
C PRO A 574 -5.83 3.43 33.42
N ALA A 575 -7.10 3.41 33.82
CA ALA A 575 -7.60 4.31 34.84
C ALA A 575 -6.90 4.03 36.19
N ALA A 576 -6.78 5.04 37.04
CA ALA A 576 -6.02 4.91 38.29
C ALA A 576 -6.60 3.83 39.23
N ALA A 577 -5.72 2.95 39.73
CA ALA A 577 -6.10 1.87 40.66
C ALA A 577 -6.50 2.43 42.05
N PRO A 578 -7.41 1.75 42.78
CA PRO A 578 -8.01 2.29 44.00
C PRO A 578 -7.14 2.09 45.26
N VAL A 579 -7.15 3.09 46.15
CA VAL A 579 -6.63 2.96 47.52
C VAL A 579 -7.71 2.35 48.42
N ALA A 580 -7.33 1.41 49.29
CA ALA A 580 -8.26 0.58 50.05
C ALA A 580 -8.58 1.06 51.48
N ALA A 581 -9.71 0.54 51.99
CA ALA A 581 -10.08 0.36 53.40
C ALA A 581 -10.56 1.57 54.25
N ALA A 582 -11.90 1.72 54.35
CA ALA A 582 -12.60 1.97 55.61
C ALA A 582 -14.08 1.48 55.56
N ARG A 583 -14.67 1.16 56.73
CA ARG A 583 -16.04 0.65 56.98
C ARG A 583 -16.52 1.28 58.32
N PRO A 584 -17.82 1.26 58.72
CA PRO A 584 -19.06 1.43 57.93
C PRO A 584 -20.19 2.27 58.63
N ALA A 585 -21.04 2.95 57.84
CA ALA A 585 -22.47 3.26 58.13
C ALA A 585 -22.79 4.18 59.37
N PRO A 586 -24.07 4.55 59.69
CA PRO A 586 -25.34 4.30 59.00
C PRO A 586 -26.33 5.49 58.81
N ALA A 587 -27.27 5.30 57.86
CA ALA A 587 -28.70 5.70 57.84
C ALA A 587 -29.21 7.13 58.21
N ALA A 588 -29.98 7.74 57.29
CA ALA A 588 -31.40 8.11 57.50
C ALA A 588 -32.12 8.58 56.21
N ALA A 589 -33.46 8.54 56.20
CA ALA A 589 -34.42 9.13 55.24
C ALA A 589 -35.67 9.59 56.07
N PRO A 590 -36.84 10.08 55.55
CA PRO A 590 -37.32 10.20 54.15
C PRO A 590 -38.29 11.41 53.84
N ILE A 591 -39.06 11.33 52.73
CA ILE A 591 -40.44 11.85 52.48
C ILE A 591 -40.72 13.30 51.93
N LYS A 592 -41.23 13.35 50.66
CA LYS A 592 -42.36 14.14 50.03
C LYS A 592 -42.37 15.70 50.12
N SER A 593 -43.18 16.51 49.40
CA SER A 593 -44.40 16.32 48.54
C SER A 593 -44.58 17.43 47.45
N ALA A 594 -45.46 17.21 46.45
CA ALA A 594 -45.96 18.23 45.46
C ALA A 594 -47.25 18.96 45.95
N PRO A 595 -47.83 19.99 45.27
CA PRO A 595 -48.60 19.85 44.00
C PRO A 595 -48.61 21.08 43.02
N ALA A 596 -49.50 21.09 42.01
CA ALA A 596 -49.73 22.11 40.94
C ALA A 596 -51.08 22.90 41.16
N PRO A 597 -51.78 23.63 40.22
CA PRO A 597 -51.61 23.84 38.74
C PRO A 597 -52.02 25.19 38.04
N ALA A 598 -51.54 25.39 36.79
CA ALA A 598 -52.15 25.95 35.53
C ALA A 598 -53.05 27.23 35.42
N LYS A 599 -52.79 28.09 34.38
CA LYS A 599 -53.68 28.33 33.19
C LYS A 599 -53.27 29.42 32.13
N ALA A 600 -53.02 28.96 30.88
CA ALA A 600 -53.49 29.41 29.53
C ALA A 600 -53.60 30.89 28.99
N ALA A 601 -53.01 31.09 27.78
CA ALA A 601 -53.55 31.71 26.53
C ALA A 601 -53.71 33.26 26.37
N PRO A 602 -53.84 33.85 25.13
CA PRO A 602 -53.54 33.40 23.75
C PRO A 602 -52.71 34.41 22.89
N ALA A 603 -52.56 34.18 21.57
CA ALA A 603 -51.82 35.04 20.60
C ALA A 603 -52.70 35.54 19.41
N PRO A 604 -52.20 36.52 18.60
CA PRO A 604 -52.51 36.56 17.15
C PRO A 604 -51.30 36.95 16.25
N ALA A 605 -51.51 36.93 14.92
CA ALA A 605 -50.54 37.24 13.83
C ALA A 605 -51.28 37.93 12.64
N PRO A 606 -50.76 37.99 11.38
CA PRO A 606 -49.50 38.55 10.85
C PRO A 606 -49.72 39.63 9.73
N ALA A 607 -48.66 40.30 9.25
CA ALA A 607 -48.62 41.07 7.98
C ALA A 607 -47.18 41.25 7.44
N ALA A 608 -47.01 41.60 6.15
CA ALA A 608 -45.72 41.60 5.42
C ALA A 608 -45.37 42.95 4.72
N PRO A 609 -44.56 43.04 3.65
CA PRO A 609 -43.14 43.43 3.73
C PRO A 609 -42.75 44.72 2.97
N LYS A 610 -41.51 45.22 3.14
CA LYS A 610 -40.90 46.24 2.25
C LYS A 610 -39.35 46.25 2.28
N ALA A 611 -38.75 46.96 1.31
CA ALA A 611 -37.37 46.74 0.84
C ALA A 611 -36.27 47.65 1.44
N ALA A 612 -35.02 47.32 1.12
CA ALA A 612 -33.79 47.87 1.69
C ALA A 612 -33.34 49.25 1.15
N PRO A 613 -32.37 49.88 1.84
CA PRO A 613 -31.22 50.50 1.19
C PRO A 613 -29.86 49.97 1.72
N LYS A 614 -28.81 50.06 0.89
CA LYS A 614 -27.44 49.58 1.22
C LYS A 614 -26.70 50.52 2.19
N PRO A 615 -25.87 50.00 3.13
CA PRO A 615 -25.03 50.82 4.00
C PRO A 615 -23.75 51.33 3.32
N LYS A 616 -23.12 52.36 3.90
CA LYS A 616 -21.78 52.86 3.55
C LYS A 616 -20.69 52.11 4.33
N LYS A 617 -19.45 52.09 3.79
CA LYS A 617 -18.27 51.56 4.50
C LYS A 617 -17.98 52.33 5.80
N ALA A 618 -17.63 51.59 6.85
CA ALA A 618 -16.86 52.05 8.01
C ALA A 618 -15.71 51.05 8.26
N ALA A 619 -14.74 51.40 9.10
CA ALA A 619 -13.48 50.65 9.25
C ALA A 619 -13.62 49.35 10.07
N ALA A 620 -12.70 48.41 9.86
CA ALA A 620 -12.68 47.13 10.56
C ALA A 620 -12.11 47.26 11.99
N PRO A 621 -12.69 46.56 12.99
CA PRO A 621 -12.05 46.37 14.29
C PRO A 621 -10.87 45.39 14.20
N LYS A 622 -9.93 45.47 15.14
CA LYS A 622 -8.80 44.54 15.25
C LYS A 622 -9.30 43.12 15.58
N LYS A 623 -8.74 42.08 14.95
CA LYS A 623 -8.96 40.69 15.36
C LYS A 623 -8.35 40.43 16.75
N PRO A 624 -9.05 39.76 17.68
CA PRO A 624 -8.41 39.14 18.84
C PRO A 624 -7.55 37.94 18.40
N ALA A 625 -6.62 37.51 19.26
CA ALA A 625 -5.91 36.24 19.07
C ALA A 625 -6.90 35.07 19.20
N GLY A 626 -6.84 34.10 18.30
CA GLY A 626 -7.80 33.00 18.23
C GLY A 626 -7.50 31.90 19.26
N GLY A 627 -8.30 31.84 20.32
CA GLY A 627 -8.33 30.70 21.25
C GLY A 627 -8.86 29.41 20.61
N LEU A 628 -8.83 28.32 21.37
CA LEU A 628 -9.33 27.00 20.99
C LEU A 628 -10.79 27.07 20.52
N THR A 629 -11.66 27.76 21.26
CA THR A 629 -13.07 27.94 20.88
C THR A 629 -13.20 28.61 19.51
N ALA A 630 -12.32 29.55 19.16
CA ALA A 630 -12.35 30.20 17.84
C ALA A 630 -11.89 29.25 16.71
N LYS A 631 -10.95 28.33 16.97
CA LYS A 631 -10.59 27.27 16.02
C LYS A 631 -11.77 26.31 15.80
N VAL A 632 -12.40 25.86 16.89
CA VAL A 632 -13.60 24.99 16.86
C VAL A 632 -14.71 25.61 16.02
N MET A 633 -15.03 26.89 16.23
CA MET A 633 -16.06 27.58 15.45
C MET A 633 -15.73 27.67 13.96
N LYS A 634 -14.46 27.90 13.63
CA LYS A 634 -14.01 27.94 12.23
C LYS A 634 -14.06 26.57 11.54
N ILE A 635 -13.72 25.50 12.25
CA ILE A 635 -13.85 24.12 11.74
C ILE A 635 -15.34 23.77 11.54
N LEU A 636 -16.22 24.14 12.49
CA LEU A 636 -17.66 23.98 12.33
C LEU A 636 -18.19 24.71 11.09
N ALA A 637 -17.85 25.98 10.88
CA ALA A 637 -18.24 26.74 9.69
C ALA A 637 -17.74 26.08 8.39
N LYS A 638 -16.46 25.68 8.35
CA LYS A 638 -15.80 25.00 7.22
C LYS A 638 -16.49 23.68 6.84
N GLU A 639 -16.77 22.81 7.79
CA GLU A 639 -17.31 21.46 7.52
C GLU A 639 -18.85 21.43 7.43
N THR A 640 -19.57 22.49 7.83
CA THR A 640 -21.04 22.61 7.67
C THR A 640 -21.46 23.56 6.54
N GLU A 641 -20.49 24.16 5.84
CA GLU A 641 -20.67 25.11 4.72
C GLU A 641 -21.46 26.40 5.07
N VAL A 642 -21.63 26.73 6.35
CA VAL A 642 -22.27 27.99 6.82
C VAL A 642 -21.24 29.07 7.18
N ASP A 643 -21.66 30.34 7.21
CA ASP A 643 -20.78 31.45 7.64
C ASP A 643 -20.53 31.41 9.16
N GLU A 644 -19.33 31.86 9.60
CA GLU A 644 -19.00 31.94 11.04
C GLU A 644 -20.01 32.77 11.85
N GLY A 645 -20.71 33.73 11.21
CA GLY A 645 -21.79 34.53 11.80
C GLY A 645 -23.17 33.86 11.88
N GLU A 646 -23.40 32.76 11.17
CA GLU A 646 -24.66 31.99 11.23
C GLU A 646 -24.65 30.95 12.36
N LEU A 647 -23.47 30.65 12.91
CA LEU A 647 -23.27 29.79 14.08
C LEU A 647 -23.62 30.51 15.40
N VAL A 648 -24.90 30.89 15.53
CA VAL A 648 -25.50 31.46 16.74
C VAL A 648 -25.69 30.41 17.83
N ASP A 649 -25.57 30.82 19.10
CA ASP A 649 -25.48 29.88 20.24
C ASP A 649 -26.71 28.98 20.40
N GLU A 650 -27.90 29.46 20.06
CA GLU A 650 -29.16 28.70 20.14
C GLU A 650 -29.35 27.71 18.97
N ALA A 651 -28.44 27.67 17.99
CA ALA A 651 -28.55 26.76 16.85
C ALA A 651 -28.23 25.31 17.27
N GLN A 652 -29.22 24.42 17.11
CA GLN A 652 -29.02 22.97 17.21
C GLN A 652 -28.29 22.46 15.97
N PHE A 653 -27.34 21.54 16.16
CA PHE A 653 -26.51 21.01 15.07
C PHE A 653 -27.32 20.28 13.99
N GLU A 654 -28.40 19.59 14.36
CA GLU A 654 -29.34 18.96 13.39
C GLU A 654 -29.94 19.98 12.41
N ASN A 655 -30.25 21.19 12.87
CA ASN A 655 -30.80 22.27 12.03
C ASN A 655 -29.73 22.96 11.17
N LEU A 656 -28.44 22.72 11.45
CA LEU A 656 -27.28 23.12 10.64
C LEU A 656 -26.84 21.99 9.68
N GLY A 657 -27.67 20.96 9.48
CA GLY A 657 -27.36 19.84 8.58
C GLY A 657 -26.36 18.82 9.14
N VAL A 658 -25.97 18.93 10.41
CA VAL A 658 -25.05 17.98 11.05
C VAL A 658 -25.79 16.70 11.43
N ASP A 659 -25.73 15.72 10.54
CA ASP A 659 -26.24 14.37 10.79
C ASP A 659 -25.23 13.49 11.56
N SER A 660 -25.55 12.20 11.73
CA SER A 660 -24.68 11.22 12.40
C SER A 660 -23.35 10.95 11.67
N LEU A 661 -23.22 11.29 10.39
CA LEU A 661 -22.00 11.09 9.60
C LEU A 661 -21.13 12.36 9.57
N LEU A 662 -21.76 13.53 9.48
CA LEU A 662 -21.08 14.82 9.50
C LEU A 662 -20.56 15.17 10.90
N SER A 663 -21.34 14.92 11.95
CA SER A 663 -20.85 15.04 13.35
C SER A 663 -19.61 14.20 13.62
N LEU A 664 -19.54 12.99 13.08
CA LEU A 664 -18.38 12.11 13.19
C LEU A 664 -17.20 12.58 12.34
N THR A 665 -17.46 13.15 11.17
CA THR A 665 -16.44 13.79 10.31
C THR A 665 -15.81 14.99 11.01
N ILE A 666 -16.63 15.90 11.55
CA ILE A 666 -16.18 17.05 12.34
C ILE A 666 -15.42 16.59 13.59
N SER A 667 -15.91 15.55 14.28
CA SER A 667 -15.22 14.99 15.45
C SER A 667 -13.86 14.40 15.10
N ALA A 668 -13.65 13.88 13.88
CA ALA A 668 -12.34 13.45 13.41
C ALA A 668 -11.42 14.66 13.13
N VAL A 669 -11.93 15.68 12.42
CA VAL A 669 -11.19 16.93 12.15
C VAL A 669 -10.82 17.66 13.44
N PHE A 670 -11.65 17.62 14.48
CA PHE A 670 -11.27 18.16 15.81
C PHE A 670 -10.07 17.40 16.43
N ARG A 671 -9.98 16.07 16.30
CA ARG A 671 -8.80 15.33 16.81
C ARG A 671 -7.54 15.68 16.02
N GLU A 672 -7.66 15.87 14.71
CA GLU A 672 -6.54 16.14 13.79
C GLU A 672 -6.05 17.61 13.83
N GLU A 673 -6.96 18.59 13.76
CA GLU A 673 -6.60 20.03 13.74
C GLU A 673 -6.39 20.64 15.14
N LEU A 674 -6.83 19.99 16.23
CA LEU A 674 -6.75 20.52 17.61
C LEU A 674 -5.88 19.69 18.58
N ASP A 675 -5.42 18.49 18.20
CA ASP A 675 -4.63 17.56 19.05
C ASP A 675 -5.29 17.24 20.40
N MET A 676 -6.62 17.03 20.39
CA MET A 676 -7.43 16.69 21.55
C MET A 676 -8.17 15.38 21.33
N ASP A 677 -8.27 14.53 22.36
CA ASP A 677 -9.11 13.33 22.31
C ASP A 677 -10.59 13.69 22.52
N ILE A 678 -11.38 13.53 21.47
CA ILE A 678 -12.79 13.92 21.40
C ILE A 678 -13.70 12.68 21.46
N SER A 679 -14.69 12.69 22.34
CA SER A 679 -15.70 11.62 22.39
C SER A 679 -16.53 11.55 21.10
N SER A 680 -16.88 10.35 20.66
CA SER A 680 -17.84 10.13 19.56
C SER A 680 -19.27 10.56 19.92
N THR A 681 -19.56 10.85 21.19
CA THR A 681 -20.85 11.36 21.68
C THR A 681 -20.93 12.89 21.72
N LEU A 682 -19.88 13.64 21.37
CA LEU A 682 -19.77 15.10 21.59
C LEU A 682 -21.01 15.89 21.10
N PHE A 683 -21.50 15.60 19.90
CA PHE A 683 -22.67 16.28 19.31
C PHE A 683 -24.02 15.85 19.91
N THR A 684 -24.05 14.73 20.64
CA THR A 684 -25.21 14.27 21.42
C THR A 684 -25.20 14.85 22.84
N ASP A 685 -24.02 14.97 23.45
CA ASP A 685 -23.83 15.53 24.80
C ASP A 685 -23.93 17.07 24.79
N TYR A 686 -23.54 17.72 23.68
CA TYR A 686 -23.59 19.17 23.47
C TYR A 686 -24.35 19.48 22.15
N PRO A 687 -25.70 19.46 22.17
CA PRO A 687 -26.51 19.49 20.95
C PRO A 687 -26.66 20.87 20.29
N THR A 688 -26.20 21.94 20.93
CA THR A 688 -26.21 23.30 20.38
C THR A 688 -24.81 23.88 20.20
N VAL A 689 -24.68 24.83 19.28
CA VAL A 689 -23.47 25.63 19.07
C VAL A 689 -23.03 26.32 20.37
N GLY A 690 -23.97 26.84 21.16
CA GLY A 690 -23.69 27.48 22.45
C GLY A 690 -23.15 26.51 23.49
N ASP A 691 -23.66 25.29 23.54
CA ASP A 691 -23.15 24.25 24.45
C ASP A 691 -21.76 23.76 24.03
N MET A 692 -21.52 23.65 22.72
CA MET A 692 -20.19 23.36 22.16
C MET A 692 -19.18 24.46 22.49
N LYS A 693 -19.56 25.75 22.35
CA LYS A 693 -18.74 26.90 22.77
C LYS A 693 -18.39 26.84 24.26
N LYS A 694 -19.37 26.55 25.13
CA LYS A 694 -19.14 26.38 26.59
C LYS A 694 -18.19 25.22 26.88
N TYR A 695 -18.35 24.09 26.19
CA TYR A 695 -17.49 22.91 26.36
C TYR A 695 -16.04 23.17 25.98
N PHE A 696 -15.76 23.93 24.91
CA PHE A 696 -14.37 24.25 24.55
C PHE A 696 -13.78 25.45 25.32
N ALA A 697 -14.60 26.42 25.73
CA ALA A 697 -14.15 27.57 26.53
C ALA A 697 -13.58 27.20 27.90
N GLN A 698 -13.94 26.03 28.47
CA GLN A 698 -13.32 25.56 29.72
C GLN A 698 -11.83 25.20 29.56
N PHE A 699 -11.38 24.89 28.34
CA PHE A 699 -9.97 24.58 28.04
C PHE A 699 -9.18 25.82 27.61
N ASP A 700 -9.82 26.89 27.10
CA ASP A 700 -9.17 28.17 26.80
C ASP A 700 -8.54 28.85 28.04
N ASN A 701 -9.03 28.54 29.24
CA ASN A 701 -8.46 29.02 30.51
C ASN A 701 -7.25 28.20 31.02
N GLY A 702 -6.75 27.25 30.23
CA GLY A 702 -5.70 26.29 30.65
C GLY A 702 -4.30 26.87 30.92
N SER A 703 -4.00 28.09 30.47
CA SER A 703 -2.68 28.72 30.64
C SER A 703 -2.70 29.92 31.59
N SER A 704 -2.51 29.67 32.89
CA SER A 704 -2.13 30.74 33.84
C SER A 704 -1.20 30.25 34.93
N THR A 705 -0.03 30.88 35.04
CA THR A 705 0.86 30.79 36.21
C THR A 705 1.07 32.19 36.76
N SER A 706 0.57 32.41 37.98
CA SER A 706 0.82 33.56 38.88
C SER A 706 0.67 34.96 38.28
N SER A 707 -0.42 35.64 38.65
CA SER A 707 -0.54 37.10 38.52
C SER A 707 0.24 37.85 39.61
N SER A 708 0.75 39.03 39.24
CA SER A 708 1.01 40.16 40.13
C SER A 708 0.53 41.42 39.40
N ALA A 709 -0.20 42.30 40.09
CA ALA A 709 -1.00 43.34 39.44
C ALA A 709 -0.31 44.72 39.41
N GLU A 710 -0.49 45.39 38.27
CA GLU A 710 -0.69 46.85 38.07
C GLU A 710 0.40 47.86 38.52
N GLU A 711 0.31 49.08 37.96
CA GLU A 711 1.17 50.27 38.19
C GLU A 711 2.65 50.18 37.69
N GLU A 712 3.27 51.20 37.10
CA GLU A 712 2.77 52.44 36.46
C GLU A 712 3.81 53.03 35.46
N ASP A 713 3.30 53.78 34.46
CA ASP A 713 3.87 54.94 33.71
C ASP A 713 5.31 55.05 33.13
N SER A 714 5.42 55.91 32.11
CA SER A 714 6.54 56.77 31.67
C SER A 714 7.72 56.24 30.80
N ASP A 715 8.10 57.10 29.85
CA ASP A 715 9.27 57.05 28.95
C ASP A 715 10.50 57.78 29.56
N GLU A 716 11.56 57.94 28.74
CA GLU A 716 12.68 58.91 28.83
C GLU A 716 13.95 58.59 29.68
N ASP A 717 14.98 58.13 28.93
CA ASP A 717 16.23 58.87 28.64
C ASP A 717 17.59 58.57 29.35
N SER A 718 18.59 58.37 28.47
CA SER A 718 20.00 58.84 28.50
C SER A 718 21.10 58.45 29.54
N ILE A 719 21.83 57.37 29.19
CA ILE A 719 23.32 57.22 29.13
C ILE A 719 24.19 57.38 30.45
N PRO A 720 25.57 57.23 30.48
CA PRO A 720 26.24 56.44 31.53
C PRO A 720 27.31 57.25 32.35
N PRO A 721 28.26 56.65 33.13
CA PRO A 721 29.49 56.04 32.55
C PRO A 721 30.22 54.94 33.39
N THR A 722 31.27 54.33 32.78
CA THR A 722 32.46 53.67 33.42
C THR A 722 32.23 52.39 34.28
N ASP A 723 33.22 51.51 34.49
CA ASP A 723 34.68 51.61 34.24
C ASP A 723 35.32 50.32 33.65
N ALA A 724 36.64 50.34 33.37
CA ALA A 724 37.34 49.41 32.48
C ALA A 724 38.07 48.21 33.13
N ALA A 725 38.38 47.18 32.31
CA ALA A 725 39.74 46.60 32.18
C ALA A 725 39.86 45.49 31.09
N THR A 726 40.56 45.79 29.99
CA THR A 726 41.25 44.82 29.09
C THR A 726 42.71 44.63 29.56
N PRO A 727 43.43 43.52 29.27
CA PRO A 727 44.07 43.28 27.95
C PRO A 727 44.26 41.78 27.57
N MET A 728 44.89 41.36 26.46
CA MET A 728 44.96 41.76 25.04
C MET A 728 45.61 40.60 24.23
N ASP A 729 45.66 40.73 22.89
CA ASP A 729 46.63 40.15 21.93
C ASP A 729 46.59 38.65 21.54
N ASP A 730 47.02 38.24 20.32
CA ASP A 730 46.80 38.84 18.98
C ASP A 730 47.15 37.84 17.83
N LEU A 731 46.76 38.17 16.59
CA LEU A 731 47.44 37.97 15.29
C LEU A 731 48.27 36.69 15.01
N SER A 732 47.89 35.93 13.95
CA SER A 732 48.58 35.98 12.63
C SER A 732 48.29 34.79 11.67
N THR A 733 48.01 35.12 10.41
CA THR A 733 48.33 34.32 9.19
C THR A 733 49.51 35.00 8.48
N PRO A 734 50.34 34.35 7.61
CA PRO A 734 49.99 34.30 6.17
C PRO A 734 50.67 33.24 5.23
N ALA A 735 50.07 33.11 4.04
CA ALA A 735 50.68 33.00 2.69
C ALA A 735 51.68 31.88 2.24
N SER A 736 51.17 31.06 1.30
CA SER A 736 51.60 30.93 -0.13
C SER A 736 52.98 30.36 -0.54
N SER A 737 52.95 29.37 -1.45
CA SER A 737 53.72 29.39 -2.73
C SER A 737 53.36 28.21 -3.65
N VAL A 738 53.69 28.32 -4.96
CA VAL A 738 53.53 27.28 -6.01
C VAL A 738 54.78 27.29 -6.89
N PRO A 739 55.17 26.17 -7.52
CA PRO A 739 55.19 26.18 -9.00
C PRO A 739 54.73 24.85 -9.66
N SER A 740 54.56 24.91 -10.97
CA SER A 740 53.97 23.85 -11.82
C SER A 740 54.99 22.85 -12.38
N SER A 741 54.56 21.60 -12.57
CA SER A 741 54.96 20.79 -13.74
C SER A 741 53.93 19.71 -14.10
N ALA A 742 53.85 19.42 -15.40
CA ALA A 742 53.08 18.35 -16.06
C ALA A 742 54.08 17.58 -16.98
N PRO A 743 53.74 16.48 -17.72
CA PRO A 743 52.40 15.97 -18.06
C PRO A 743 52.29 14.42 -18.05
N SER A 744 51.33 13.87 -18.82
CA SER A 744 51.16 12.47 -19.28
C SER A 744 50.62 11.45 -18.27
N ASP A 745 49.81 10.44 -18.67
CA ASP A 745 48.86 10.33 -19.79
C ASP A 745 47.80 9.22 -19.46
N ALA A 746 46.82 9.05 -20.33
CA ALA A 746 45.64 8.18 -20.24
C ALA A 746 45.83 6.76 -19.66
N GLY A 747 44.85 6.36 -18.83
CA GLY A 747 44.58 4.98 -18.41
C GLY A 747 43.11 4.76 -18.07
N LYS A 748 42.26 4.51 -19.10
CA LYS A 748 40.80 4.33 -18.91
C LYS A 748 40.48 3.02 -18.13
N PRO A 749 39.33 2.96 -17.44
CA PRO A 749 39.01 1.92 -16.47
C PRO A 749 38.37 0.67 -17.09
N ASP A 750 38.40 -0.40 -16.32
CA ASP A 750 37.46 -1.53 -16.33
C ASP A 750 37.37 -2.05 -14.89
N SER A 751 36.26 -2.53 -14.33
CA SER A 751 34.81 -2.35 -14.47
C SER A 751 34.19 -3.43 -13.54
N PRO A 752 33.02 -3.22 -12.91
CA PRO A 752 32.68 -3.96 -11.69
C PRO A 752 31.92 -5.27 -11.94
N THR A 753 32.01 -6.22 -11.02
CA THR A 753 30.97 -7.25 -10.86
C THR A 753 30.67 -7.60 -9.40
N ARG A 754 29.40 -7.35 -9.03
CA ARG A 754 28.54 -8.29 -8.29
C ARG A 754 28.93 -8.65 -6.85
N GLU A 755 28.66 -7.72 -5.93
CA GLU A 755 28.32 -8.04 -4.53
C GLU A 755 26.87 -7.60 -4.22
N THR A 756 25.92 -8.54 -4.22
CA THR A 756 24.64 -8.53 -3.46
C THR A 756 23.81 -9.76 -3.86
N LEU A 757 24.04 -10.92 -3.23
CA LEU A 757 23.19 -12.11 -3.45
C LEU A 757 23.33 -13.18 -2.35
N ASP A 758 23.43 -12.77 -1.07
CA ASP A 758 23.62 -13.67 0.08
C ASP A 758 22.76 -13.26 1.31
N ASP A 759 21.43 -13.26 1.19
CA ASP A 759 20.53 -13.24 2.38
C ASP A 759 19.13 -13.86 2.11
N VAL A 760 19.07 -15.01 1.44
CA VAL A 760 17.88 -15.87 1.33
C VAL A 760 18.30 -17.34 1.39
N GLY A 761 17.60 -18.17 2.19
CA GLY A 761 17.83 -19.63 2.27
C GLY A 761 16.77 -20.44 1.51
N ASP A 762 17.19 -21.51 0.83
CA ASP A 762 16.39 -22.51 0.07
C ASP A 762 15.34 -22.00 -0.94
N VAL A 763 15.27 -20.69 -1.13
CA VAL A 763 14.44 -19.98 -2.11
C VAL A 763 15.36 -18.95 -2.77
N SER A 764 15.44 -18.91 -4.10
CA SER A 764 16.31 -17.93 -4.74
C SER A 764 15.80 -16.50 -4.55
N LEU A 765 16.73 -15.53 -4.61
CA LEU A 765 16.36 -14.10 -4.60
C LEU A 765 15.44 -13.76 -5.78
N ALA A 766 15.64 -14.40 -6.93
CA ALA A 766 14.75 -14.25 -8.07
C ALA A 766 13.33 -14.73 -7.73
N LYS A 767 13.18 -15.87 -7.05
CA LYS A 767 11.89 -16.42 -6.61
C LYS A 767 11.21 -15.53 -5.55
N HIS A 768 11.97 -14.85 -4.69
CA HIS A 768 11.46 -13.81 -3.79
C HIS A 768 10.97 -12.57 -4.53
N ILE A 769 11.75 -12.02 -5.47
CA ILE A 769 11.37 -10.82 -6.24
C ILE A 769 10.16 -11.11 -7.13
N VAL A 770 10.12 -12.29 -7.76
CA VAL A 770 8.96 -12.75 -8.53
C VAL A 770 7.72 -12.89 -7.65
N ALA A 771 7.81 -13.53 -6.48
CA ALA A 771 6.67 -13.64 -5.56
C ALA A 771 6.17 -12.25 -5.08
N GLN A 772 7.09 -11.37 -4.69
CA GLN A 772 6.80 -9.99 -4.23
C GLN A 772 6.05 -9.18 -5.30
N GLU A 773 6.59 -9.11 -6.51
CA GLU A 773 6.04 -8.27 -7.59
C GLU A 773 4.84 -8.91 -8.31
N MET A 774 4.70 -10.24 -8.28
CA MET A 774 3.48 -10.91 -8.75
C MET A 774 2.37 -10.94 -7.69
N GLY A 775 2.69 -10.66 -6.43
CA GLY A 775 1.72 -10.62 -5.32
C GLY A 775 1.16 -12.00 -4.95
N VAL A 776 2.01 -13.04 -5.07
CA VAL A 776 1.71 -14.46 -4.76
C VAL A 776 2.57 -14.94 -3.60
N ASP A 777 2.21 -16.06 -2.97
CA ASP A 777 3.07 -16.63 -1.92
C ASP A 777 4.35 -17.24 -2.53
N ILE A 778 5.45 -17.18 -1.77
CA ILE A 778 6.73 -17.81 -2.14
C ILE A 778 6.59 -19.33 -2.32
N ALA A 779 5.63 -19.96 -1.64
CA ALA A 779 5.29 -21.37 -1.78
C ALA A 779 4.42 -21.67 -3.02
N GLU A 780 3.73 -20.67 -3.60
CA GLU A 780 2.94 -20.81 -4.83
C GLU A 780 3.82 -20.73 -6.09
N VAL A 781 4.94 -20.01 -6.01
CA VAL A 781 5.98 -20.06 -7.06
C VAL A 781 6.70 -21.41 -6.97
N THR A 782 6.64 -22.22 -8.02
CA THR A 782 7.37 -23.50 -8.09
C THR A 782 8.44 -23.43 -9.18
N ASP A 783 9.49 -24.24 -9.03
CA ASP A 783 10.72 -24.11 -9.82
C ASP A 783 10.48 -24.36 -11.32
N ASP A 784 9.51 -25.21 -11.64
CA ASP A 784 9.11 -25.63 -13.00
C ASP A 784 7.85 -24.88 -13.52
N ALA A 785 7.33 -23.86 -12.82
CA ALA A 785 6.17 -23.09 -13.28
C ALA A 785 6.53 -22.07 -14.36
N ASP A 786 5.71 -21.97 -15.42
CA ASP A 786 5.84 -20.94 -16.44
C ASP A 786 5.28 -19.59 -15.94
N LEU A 787 6.12 -18.57 -15.96
CA LEU A 787 5.82 -17.25 -15.41
C LEU A 787 4.76 -16.47 -16.22
N ALA A 788 4.64 -16.73 -17.52
CA ALA A 788 3.57 -16.14 -18.33
C ALA A 788 2.22 -16.80 -18.04
N GLU A 789 2.19 -18.11 -17.78
CA GLU A 789 0.97 -18.81 -17.31
C GLU A 789 0.57 -18.39 -15.88
N MET A 790 1.54 -18.07 -15.02
CA MET A 790 1.31 -17.41 -13.72
C MET A 790 0.81 -15.95 -13.85
N GLY A 791 0.70 -15.40 -15.05
CA GLY A 791 0.11 -14.08 -15.32
C GLY A 791 1.09 -12.91 -15.25
N MET A 792 2.40 -13.15 -15.45
CA MET A 792 3.37 -12.08 -15.63
C MET A 792 3.11 -11.32 -16.94
N ASP A 793 2.57 -10.10 -16.85
CA ASP A 793 2.46 -9.21 -18.00
C ASP A 793 3.78 -8.47 -18.31
N SER A 794 3.83 -7.78 -19.45
CA SER A 794 5.05 -7.08 -19.90
C SER A 794 5.46 -5.89 -19.02
N LEU A 795 4.59 -5.38 -18.14
CA LEU A 795 4.92 -4.33 -17.17
C LEU A 795 5.47 -4.95 -15.87
N MET A 796 4.82 -5.99 -15.35
CA MET A 796 5.29 -6.76 -14.20
C MET A 796 6.67 -7.39 -14.47
N SER A 797 6.87 -7.92 -15.68
CA SER A 797 8.16 -8.42 -16.16
C SER A 797 9.26 -7.35 -16.10
N LEU A 798 8.94 -6.09 -16.45
CA LEU A 798 9.89 -4.98 -16.36
C LEU A 798 10.19 -4.56 -14.91
N THR A 799 9.20 -4.57 -14.00
CA THR A 799 9.44 -4.27 -12.58
C THR A 799 10.32 -5.35 -11.93
N ILE A 800 10.02 -6.62 -12.20
CA ILE A 800 10.82 -7.77 -11.74
C ILE A 800 12.24 -7.71 -12.28
N LEU A 801 12.43 -7.38 -13.56
CA LEU A 801 13.75 -7.17 -14.15
C LEU A 801 14.48 -5.96 -13.52
N GLY A 802 13.75 -4.90 -13.16
CA GLY A 802 14.28 -3.72 -12.49
C GLY A 802 14.79 -4.02 -11.08
N GLU A 803 13.96 -4.64 -10.23
CA GLU A 803 14.35 -5.10 -8.90
C GLU A 803 15.45 -6.17 -8.95
N LEU A 804 15.42 -7.09 -9.92
CA LEU A 804 16.53 -8.03 -10.15
C LEU A 804 17.84 -7.28 -10.44
N ARG A 805 17.84 -6.28 -11.33
CA ARG A 805 19.03 -5.46 -11.63
C ARG A 805 19.50 -4.68 -10.38
N GLU A 806 18.58 -4.05 -9.65
CA GLU A 806 18.91 -3.23 -8.47
C GLU A 806 19.42 -4.07 -7.28
N LYS A 807 18.81 -5.21 -6.99
CA LYS A 807 19.22 -6.10 -5.88
C LYS A 807 20.36 -7.07 -6.20
N THR A 808 20.63 -7.41 -7.46
CA THR A 808 21.76 -8.31 -7.82
C THR A 808 23.01 -7.61 -8.33
N GLY A 809 22.88 -6.36 -8.80
CA GLY A 809 23.94 -5.63 -9.49
C GLY A 809 24.35 -6.24 -10.84
N ILE A 810 23.46 -7.01 -11.48
CA ILE A 810 23.69 -7.65 -12.79
C ILE A 810 22.94 -6.88 -13.88
N ASP A 811 23.61 -6.60 -15.00
CA ASP A 811 22.98 -6.04 -16.20
C ASP A 811 22.25 -7.17 -16.97
N LEU A 812 20.93 -7.27 -16.79
CA LEU A 812 20.08 -8.31 -17.40
C LEU A 812 19.36 -7.76 -18.65
N PRO A 813 19.39 -8.44 -19.81
CA PRO A 813 18.74 -7.95 -21.04
C PRO A 813 17.21 -7.94 -20.90
N SER A 814 16.53 -7.08 -21.67
CA SER A 814 15.06 -6.92 -21.62
C SER A 814 14.28 -8.18 -22.00
N THR A 815 14.89 -9.12 -22.71
CA THR A 815 14.31 -10.43 -23.06
C THR A 815 14.58 -11.53 -22.03
N PHE A 816 15.29 -11.25 -20.93
CA PHE A 816 15.80 -12.26 -20.00
C PHE A 816 14.72 -13.18 -19.40
N LEU A 817 13.58 -12.63 -19.00
CA LEU A 817 12.45 -13.40 -18.45
C LEU A 817 11.62 -14.11 -19.55
N THR A 818 11.79 -13.73 -20.82
CA THR A 818 11.17 -14.40 -21.98
C THR A 818 12.02 -15.55 -22.51
N THR A 819 13.34 -15.51 -22.32
CA THR A 819 14.25 -16.60 -22.66
C THR A 819 14.49 -17.59 -21.51
N ASN A 820 14.02 -17.26 -20.31
CA ASN A 820 14.07 -18.10 -19.12
C ASN A 820 12.68 -18.11 -18.45
N PRO A 821 11.71 -18.90 -18.98
CA PRO A 821 10.30 -18.79 -18.62
C PRO A 821 9.96 -19.39 -17.25
N THR A 822 10.81 -20.25 -16.69
CA THR A 822 10.65 -20.83 -15.35
C THR A 822 11.67 -20.27 -14.36
N MET A 823 11.38 -20.37 -13.05
CA MET A 823 12.33 -19.94 -12.02
C MET A 823 13.67 -20.67 -12.09
N LYS A 824 13.61 -21.96 -12.40
CA LYS A 824 14.76 -22.85 -12.62
C LYS A 824 15.63 -22.39 -13.79
N ASP A 825 15.04 -21.91 -14.88
CA ASP A 825 15.80 -21.33 -15.99
C ASP A 825 16.47 -20.02 -15.58
N ILE A 826 15.76 -19.16 -14.83
CA ILE A 826 16.30 -17.90 -14.31
C ILE A 826 17.52 -18.15 -13.42
N ASP A 827 17.43 -19.05 -12.44
CA ASP A 827 18.55 -19.33 -11.53
C ASP A 827 19.75 -20.01 -12.22
N ASN A 828 19.49 -20.82 -13.25
CA ASN A 828 20.54 -21.32 -14.14
C ASN A 828 21.22 -20.17 -14.92
N ALA A 829 20.44 -19.26 -15.52
CA ALA A 829 20.95 -18.15 -16.33
C ALA A 829 21.63 -17.04 -15.51
N LEU A 830 21.23 -16.84 -14.25
CA LEU A 830 21.95 -16.00 -13.29
C LEU A 830 23.32 -16.58 -12.90
N GLY A 831 23.60 -17.86 -13.23
CA GLY A 831 24.92 -18.46 -13.23
C GLY A 831 25.32 -19.15 -11.92
N MET A 832 24.37 -19.75 -11.21
CA MET A 832 24.61 -20.38 -9.89
C MET A 832 25.36 -21.74 -9.95
N ARG A 833 25.87 -22.16 -11.13
CA ARG A 833 26.77 -23.33 -11.34
C ARG A 833 27.84 -23.05 -12.44
N PRO A 834 29.00 -23.76 -12.48
CA PRO A 834 30.22 -23.18 -13.06
C PRO A 834 30.67 -23.64 -14.49
N LYS A 835 30.83 -22.65 -15.41
CA LYS A 835 31.97 -22.34 -16.36
C LYS A 835 32.65 -23.43 -17.25
N PRO A 836 33.16 -23.11 -18.49
CA PRO A 836 34.33 -22.20 -18.73
C PRO A 836 34.33 -21.31 -20.04
N LYS A 837 35.49 -20.72 -20.41
CA LYS A 837 35.73 -19.45 -21.20
C LYS A 837 36.33 -19.53 -22.64
N ALA A 838 36.09 -18.48 -23.45
CA ALA A 838 36.90 -17.89 -24.59
C ALA A 838 36.29 -16.50 -25.01
N ALA A 839 36.74 -15.64 -25.97
CA ALA A 839 38.05 -15.05 -26.38
C ALA A 839 37.83 -13.70 -27.20
N PRO A 840 38.80 -12.77 -27.41
CA PRO A 840 38.51 -11.32 -27.71
C PRO A 840 39.28 -10.53 -28.84
N LYS A 841 38.79 -9.28 -29.15
CA LYS A 841 39.48 -8.04 -29.68
C LYS A 841 39.82 -7.88 -31.21
N PRO A 842 40.19 -6.68 -31.79
CA PRO A 842 40.22 -5.24 -31.33
C PRO A 842 39.90 -4.02 -32.32
N ALA A 843 39.52 -2.84 -31.76
CA ALA A 843 39.95 -1.40 -31.98
C ALA A 843 39.79 -0.47 -33.27
N ALA A 844 39.02 0.65 -33.13
CA ALA A 844 39.24 2.15 -33.35
C ALA A 844 40.00 2.78 -34.59
N PRO A 845 40.21 4.14 -34.79
CA PRO A 845 39.78 5.41 -34.09
C PRO A 845 39.48 6.75 -34.93
N LYS A 846 38.91 7.82 -34.28
CA LYS A 846 39.01 9.34 -34.54
C LYS A 846 38.43 9.95 -35.87
N ALA A 847 38.17 11.26 -36.13
CA ALA A 847 38.02 12.62 -35.48
C ALA A 847 37.22 13.58 -36.46
N ALA A 848 37.01 14.94 -36.44
CA ALA A 848 37.54 16.16 -35.76
C ALA A 848 36.52 17.39 -35.71
N ALA A 849 36.89 18.67 -36.04
CA ALA A 849 36.14 19.96 -35.74
C ALA A 849 36.47 21.17 -36.72
N PRO A 850 36.19 22.50 -36.46
CA PRO A 850 34.94 23.29 -36.22
C PRO A 850 34.81 24.66 -37.01
N SER A 851 33.69 25.43 -36.88
CA SER A 851 33.61 26.92 -37.03
C SER A 851 32.28 27.54 -36.47
N SER A 852 32.10 28.89 -36.46
CA SER A 852 31.12 29.63 -35.61
C SER A 852 30.32 30.79 -36.27
N SER A 853 29.24 31.30 -35.64
CA SER A 853 29.19 32.66 -35.05
C SER A 853 27.79 33.31 -34.79
N LYS A 854 27.67 33.94 -33.60
CA LYS A 854 26.95 35.21 -33.23
C LYS A 854 25.49 35.21 -32.71
N LYS A 855 25.39 35.07 -31.38
CA LYS A 855 24.59 35.82 -30.36
C LYS A 855 23.39 36.71 -30.77
N THR A 856 22.32 36.59 -29.98
CA THR A 856 21.20 37.54 -29.81
C THR A 856 21.18 38.09 -28.36
N ASP A 857 20.39 39.13 -28.05
CA ASP A 857 20.33 39.75 -26.71
C ASP A 857 19.65 38.83 -25.67
N MET A 858 20.21 38.76 -24.46
CA MET A 858 19.91 37.73 -23.46
C MET A 858 19.22 38.28 -22.20
N ASN A 859 19.20 39.60 -22.01
CA ASN A 859 18.82 40.21 -20.73
C ASN A 859 17.31 40.07 -20.42
N GLU A 860 16.45 40.23 -21.43
CA GLU A 860 14.99 40.20 -21.27
C GLU A 860 14.46 38.79 -20.97
N VAL A 861 15.03 37.76 -21.64
CA VAL A 861 14.68 36.35 -21.40
C VAL A 861 15.05 35.92 -19.98
N SER A 862 16.19 36.40 -19.46
CA SER A 862 16.68 36.08 -18.11
C SER A 862 15.71 36.51 -17.01
N ALA A 863 15.14 37.71 -17.13
CA ALA A 863 14.18 38.23 -16.16
C ALA A 863 12.88 37.40 -16.10
N ARG A 864 12.33 37.01 -17.26
CA ARG A 864 11.09 36.21 -17.34
C ARG A 864 11.24 34.81 -16.76
N LEU A 865 12.34 34.11 -17.09
CA LEU A 865 12.60 32.76 -16.57
C LEU A 865 12.87 32.77 -15.06
N SER A 866 13.61 33.76 -14.57
CA SER A 866 13.88 33.92 -13.12
C SER A 866 12.60 34.19 -12.33
N ALA A 867 11.68 34.99 -12.87
CA ALA A 867 10.38 35.25 -12.26
C ALA A 867 9.49 33.99 -12.20
N LEU A 868 9.48 33.19 -13.27
CA LEU A 868 8.77 31.90 -13.29
C LEU A 868 9.32 30.93 -12.23
N ASN A 869 10.64 30.80 -12.12
CA ASN A 869 11.27 29.86 -11.19
C ASN A 869 11.04 30.25 -9.71
N ASN A 870 10.97 31.54 -9.39
CA ASN A 870 10.87 32.03 -8.02
C ASN A 870 9.42 32.22 -7.51
N ASN A 871 8.45 32.48 -8.40
CA ASN A 871 7.05 32.78 -8.01
C ASN A 871 6.04 31.70 -8.42
N THR A 872 6.43 30.64 -9.15
CA THR A 872 5.50 29.56 -9.50
C THR A 872 5.41 28.56 -8.36
N ASP A 873 4.32 28.57 -7.61
CA ASP A 873 3.96 27.42 -6.78
C ASP A 873 3.74 26.20 -7.67
N ILE A 874 4.54 25.16 -7.44
CA ILE A 874 4.46 23.85 -8.11
C ILE A 874 3.79 22.77 -7.26
N SER A 875 3.50 23.02 -5.98
CA SER A 875 2.92 22.02 -5.05
C SER A 875 1.49 21.61 -5.42
N ARG A 876 0.80 22.46 -6.18
CA ARG A 876 -0.51 22.21 -6.81
C ARG A 876 -0.48 21.26 -8.02
N TYR A 877 0.68 20.73 -8.41
CA TYR A 877 0.82 19.73 -9.47
C TYR A 877 1.37 18.42 -8.90
N PRO A 878 1.03 17.24 -9.46
CA PRO A 878 1.57 15.97 -8.98
C PRO A 878 3.09 15.91 -9.17
N ASN A 879 3.80 15.29 -8.23
CA ASN A 879 5.26 15.17 -8.28
C ASN A 879 5.73 14.24 -9.41
N ALA A 880 6.73 14.68 -10.18
CA ALA A 880 7.44 13.79 -11.10
C ALA A 880 8.23 12.72 -10.33
N THR A 881 8.49 11.57 -10.96
CA THR A 881 9.29 10.49 -10.38
C THR A 881 10.39 10.03 -11.34
N SER A 882 11.46 9.42 -10.83
CA SER A 882 12.57 8.91 -11.63
C SER A 882 12.97 7.48 -11.28
N VAL A 883 13.27 6.70 -12.32
CA VAL A 883 13.74 5.31 -12.27
C VAL A 883 15.24 5.28 -12.64
N LEU A 884 16.04 4.47 -11.95
CA LEU A 884 17.41 4.18 -12.37
C LEU A 884 17.39 3.20 -13.54
N LEU A 885 17.84 3.63 -14.72
CA LEU A 885 17.81 2.80 -15.93
C LEU A 885 19.05 1.91 -16.04
N GLN A 886 20.22 2.46 -15.70
CA GLN A 886 21.53 1.81 -15.81
C GLN A 886 22.61 2.60 -15.03
N GLY A 887 23.69 1.90 -14.67
CA GLY A 887 24.83 2.46 -13.93
C GLY A 887 24.64 2.49 -12.42
N ASN A 888 25.68 2.88 -11.68
CA ASN A 888 25.68 2.87 -10.21
C ASN A 888 25.75 4.30 -9.63
N PRO A 889 24.69 4.82 -8.96
CA PRO A 889 24.65 6.16 -8.38
C PRO A 889 25.76 6.50 -7.36
N LYS A 890 26.45 5.50 -6.81
CA LYS A 890 27.55 5.65 -5.82
C LYS A 890 28.95 5.64 -6.45
N GLN A 891 29.06 5.21 -7.71
CA GLN A 891 30.35 5.06 -8.42
C GLN A 891 30.44 5.97 -9.66
N ALA A 892 29.30 6.34 -10.24
CA ALA A 892 29.25 7.21 -11.40
C ALA A 892 29.71 8.64 -11.08
N THR A 893 30.61 9.17 -11.92
CA THR A 893 31.05 10.57 -11.91
C THR A 893 30.06 11.46 -12.68
N LYS A 894 29.35 10.89 -13.66
CA LYS A 894 28.34 11.56 -14.49
C LYS A 894 26.95 11.00 -14.25
N LYS A 895 26.00 11.88 -13.95
CA LYS A 895 24.56 11.56 -13.85
C LYS A 895 23.81 12.16 -15.04
N ILE A 896 23.02 11.33 -15.73
CA ILE A 896 22.20 11.71 -16.88
C ILE A 896 20.73 11.61 -16.50
N PHE A 897 19.94 12.62 -16.87
CA PHE A 897 18.49 12.62 -16.67
C PHE A 897 17.76 12.66 -18.02
N PHE A 898 17.13 11.55 -18.39
CA PHE A 898 16.30 11.44 -19.58
C PHE A 898 14.84 11.80 -19.26
N LEU A 899 14.37 12.91 -19.81
CA LEU A 899 12.98 13.38 -19.72
C LEU A 899 12.09 12.51 -20.62
N PRO A 900 10.85 12.20 -20.25
CA PRO A 900 10.01 11.24 -20.98
C PRO A 900 9.63 11.73 -22.38
N ASP A 901 9.41 10.79 -23.30
CA ASP A 901 8.86 11.08 -24.63
C ASP A 901 7.34 11.36 -24.58
N GLY A 902 6.67 11.41 -25.73
CA GLY A 902 5.21 11.60 -25.79
C GLY A 902 4.40 10.52 -25.05
N SER A 903 4.98 9.34 -24.81
CA SER A 903 4.40 8.29 -23.97
C SER A 903 4.32 8.67 -22.48
N GLY A 904 5.15 9.60 -22.02
CA GLY A 904 5.28 9.94 -20.59
C GLY A 904 6.16 8.98 -19.78
N SER A 905 6.62 7.85 -20.32
CA SER A 905 7.29 6.80 -19.55
C SER A 905 8.81 6.88 -19.54
N ALA A 906 9.43 6.59 -18.40
CA ALA A 906 10.86 6.31 -18.30
C ALA A 906 11.27 5.02 -19.05
N THR A 907 10.33 4.06 -19.24
CA THR A 907 10.63 2.75 -19.83
C THR A 907 11.07 2.82 -21.30
N SER A 908 10.75 3.91 -22.01
CA SER A 908 11.18 4.18 -23.40
C SER A 908 12.69 4.13 -23.61
N TYR A 909 13.47 4.31 -22.55
CA TYR A 909 14.95 4.32 -22.58
C TYR A 909 15.60 2.99 -22.19
N VAL A 910 14.84 1.97 -21.78
CA VAL A 910 15.36 0.70 -21.21
C VAL A 910 16.19 -0.12 -22.21
N SER A 911 15.99 0.08 -23.52
CA SER A 911 16.78 -0.57 -24.57
C SER A 911 18.16 0.04 -24.79
N ILE A 912 18.44 1.27 -24.30
CA ILE A 912 19.75 1.91 -24.49
C ILE A 912 20.78 1.09 -23.68
N PRO A 913 21.84 0.57 -24.33
CA PRO A 913 22.85 -0.25 -23.64
C PRO A 913 23.69 0.59 -22.68
N ASN A 914 24.50 -0.08 -21.88
CA ASN A 914 25.35 0.53 -20.88
C ASN A 914 26.24 1.65 -21.45
N LEU A 915 26.11 2.85 -20.88
CA LEU A 915 26.78 4.08 -21.31
C LEU A 915 28.17 4.27 -20.66
N GLY A 916 28.57 3.41 -19.73
CA GLY A 916 29.92 3.40 -19.14
C GLY A 916 29.92 3.16 -17.63
N PRO A 917 31.01 2.62 -17.08
CA PRO A 917 31.11 2.31 -15.64
C PRO A 917 31.09 3.55 -14.74
N ASP A 918 31.40 4.73 -15.29
CA ASP A 918 31.39 6.03 -14.64
C ASP A 918 30.11 6.84 -14.90
N VAL A 919 29.13 6.27 -15.61
CA VAL A 919 27.86 6.92 -15.98
C VAL A 919 26.68 6.29 -15.24
N CYS A 920 25.74 7.11 -14.80
CA CYS A 920 24.47 6.69 -14.18
C CYS A 920 23.32 7.41 -14.90
N ALA A 921 22.39 6.66 -15.51
CA ALA A 921 21.26 7.24 -16.23
C ALA A 921 19.93 7.01 -15.51
N TYR A 922 19.19 8.09 -15.29
CA TYR A 922 17.82 8.08 -14.77
C TYR A 922 16.83 8.41 -15.89
N GLY A 923 15.71 7.69 -15.94
CA GLY A 923 14.56 8.06 -16.74
C GLY A 923 13.49 8.70 -15.85
N LEU A 924 12.90 9.81 -16.27
CA LEU A 924 11.80 10.45 -15.55
C LEU A 924 10.45 9.99 -16.12
N ASN A 925 9.48 9.80 -15.23
CA ASN A 925 8.08 9.55 -15.56
C ASN A 925 7.29 10.85 -15.51
N CYS A 926 6.35 11.04 -16.43
CA CYS A 926 5.43 12.16 -16.42
C CYS A 926 4.48 12.09 -15.21
N PRO A 927 4.36 13.16 -14.41
CA PRO A 927 3.40 13.20 -13.30
C PRO A 927 1.94 13.07 -13.76
N PHE A 928 1.65 13.43 -15.01
CA PHE A 928 0.31 13.38 -15.61
C PHE A 928 0.04 12.09 -16.39
N MET A 929 0.90 11.06 -16.30
CA MET A 929 0.81 9.83 -17.13
C MET A 929 -0.55 9.13 -17.04
N LYS A 930 -1.14 9.04 -15.83
CA LYS A 930 -2.45 8.43 -15.60
C LYS A 930 -3.63 9.37 -15.92
N ASN A 931 -3.42 10.69 -15.73
CA ASN A 931 -4.43 11.74 -15.75
C ASN A 931 -4.03 12.86 -16.75
N PRO A 932 -3.87 12.56 -18.05
CA PRO A 932 -3.27 13.48 -19.02
C PRO A 932 -4.11 14.74 -19.30
N GLU A 933 -5.41 14.69 -19.04
CA GLU A 933 -6.29 15.87 -19.03
C GLU A 933 -5.90 16.91 -17.97
N GLN A 934 -5.18 16.53 -16.90
CA GLN A 934 -4.63 17.45 -15.90
C GLN A 934 -3.35 18.17 -16.39
N TRP A 935 -2.74 17.73 -17.50
CA TRP A 935 -1.55 18.36 -18.09
C TRP A 935 -1.90 19.66 -18.85
N GLN A 936 -2.30 20.70 -18.11
CA GLN A 936 -2.77 21.99 -18.62
C GLN A 936 -1.79 23.15 -18.35
N CYS A 937 -0.62 22.85 -17.76
CA CYS A 937 0.33 23.87 -17.27
C CYS A 937 1.44 24.27 -18.27
N GLY A 938 1.47 23.68 -19.46
CA GLY A 938 2.49 23.97 -20.48
C GLY A 938 3.87 23.37 -20.17
N ILE A 939 4.80 23.47 -21.12
CA ILE A 939 6.13 22.84 -21.03
C ILE A 939 7.00 23.52 -19.96
N GLU A 940 6.89 24.84 -19.78
CA GLU A 940 7.69 25.61 -18.81
C GLU A 940 7.39 25.22 -17.36
N ILE A 941 6.12 25.13 -16.96
CA ILE A 941 5.75 24.73 -15.60
C ILE A 941 6.05 23.24 -15.40
N SER A 942 5.82 22.40 -16.42
CA SER A 942 6.18 20.98 -16.37
C SER A 942 7.68 20.78 -16.15
N ALA A 943 8.52 21.60 -16.79
CA ALA A 943 9.96 21.58 -16.59
C ALA A 943 10.37 21.91 -15.14
N LEU A 944 9.64 22.78 -14.44
CA LEU A 944 9.88 23.02 -13.00
C LEU A 944 9.53 21.79 -12.14
N VAL A 945 8.46 21.06 -12.47
CA VAL A 945 8.09 19.82 -11.77
C VAL A 945 9.12 18.71 -12.01
N TYR A 946 9.62 18.55 -13.24
CA TYR A 946 10.74 17.63 -13.53
C TYR A 946 12.04 18.08 -12.85
N LEU A 947 12.32 19.39 -12.81
CA LEU A 947 13.51 19.94 -12.16
C LEU A 947 13.53 19.67 -10.65
N ALA A 948 12.36 19.66 -9.98
CA ALA A 948 12.27 19.29 -8.56
C ALA A 948 12.75 17.85 -8.31
N GLU A 949 12.34 16.90 -9.16
CA GLU A 949 12.79 15.49 -9.06
C GLU A 949 14.27 15.31 -9.44
N ILE A 950 14.75 16.04 -10.44
CA ILE A 950 16.18 16.08 -10.79
C ILE A 950 16.99 16.59 -9.59
N LYS A 951 16.57 17.69 -8.96
CA LYS A 951 17.23 18.25 -7.76
C LYS A 951 17.17 17.33 -6.55
N ARG A 952 16.12 16.50 -6.40
CA ARG A 952 16.07 15.45 -5.38
C ARG A 952 17.11 14.35 -5.59
N ARG A 953 17.49 14.04 -6.85
CA ARG A 953 18.53 13.05 -7.21
C ARG A 953 19.95 13.64 -7.29
N GLN A 954 20.06 14.94 -7.55
CA GLN A 954 21.31 15.71 -7.62
C GLN A 954 21.03 17.19 -7.24
N PRO A 955 21.31 17.63 -5.99
CA PRO A 955 20.94 18.97 -5.54
C PRO A 955 21.70 20.16 -6.16
N GLN A 956 22.84 19.91 -6.82
CA GLN A 956 23.74 20.92 -7.37
C GLN A 956 24.33 20.45 -8.71
N GLY A 957 24.59 21.39 -9.63
CA GLY A 957 25.20 21.10 -10.92
C GLY A 957 26.68 20.69 -10.87
N PRO A 958 27.28 20.38 -12.04
CA PRO A 958 26.69 20.50 -13.36
C PRO A 958 25.77 19.31 -13.70
N TYR A 959 24.74 19.57 -14.51
CA TYR A 959 23.75 18.56 -14.92
C TYR A 959 23.97 18.10 -16.36
N ILE A 960 23.82 16.80 -16.62
CA ILE A 960 23.62 16.26 -17.97
C ILE A 960 22.16 15.85 -18.10
N ILE A 961 21.47 16.40 -19.08
CA ILE A 961 20.04 16.11 -19.31
C ILE A 961 19.78 15.82 -20.79
N GLY A 962 18.69 15.14 -21.08
CA GLY A 962 18.31 14.86 -22.46
C GLY A 962 16.93 14.26 -22.58
N GLY A 963 16.56 13.89 -23.80
CA GLY A 963 15.32 13.16 -24.03
C GLY A 963 15.11 12.83 -25.50
N TRP A 964 14.17 11.92 -25.73
CA TRP A 964 13.76 11.43 -27.04
C TRP A 964 12.45 12.06 -27.47
N SER A 965 12.35 12.40 -28.76
CA SER A 965 11.14 13.00 -29.31
C SER A 965 10.74 14.26 -28.51
N ALA A 966 9.50 14.34 -28.03
CA ALA A 966 9.00 15.33 -27.06
C ALA A 966 9.93 15.60 -25.86
N GLY A 967 10.59 14.56 -25.34
CA GLY A 967 11.45 14.64 -24.16
C GLY A 967 12.65 15.58 -24.34
N GLY A 968 13.17 15.73 -25.56
CA GLY A 968 14.24 16.71 -25.84
C GLY A 968 13.78 18.16 -25.74
N VAL A 969 12.51 18.45 -26.04
CA VAL A 969 11.90 19.77 -25.86
C VAL A 969 11.71 20.07 -24.37
N ILE A 970 11.24 19.09 -23.59
CA ILE A 970 11.14 19.19 -22.13
C ILE A 970 12.54 19.37 -21.52
N ALA A 971 13.55 18.59 -21.96
CA ALA A 971 14.93 18.70 -21.51
C ALA A 971 15.53 20.09 -21.81
N TYR A 972 15.26 20.66 -22.99
CA TYR A 972 15.68 22.04 -23.30
C TYR A 972 15.04 23.07 -22.36
N SER A 973 13.76 22.93 -22.03
CA SER A 973 13.07 23.79 -21.06
C SER A 973 13.67 23.65 -19.64
N VAL A 974 14.00 22.42 -19.21
CA VAL A 974 14.72 22.15 -17.96
C VAL A 974 16.12 22.77 -17.96
N ALA A 975 16.86 22.75 -19.09
CA ALA A 975 18.14 23.45 -19.22
C ALA A 975 17.99 24.96 -19.00
N GLN A 976 16.94 25.58 -19.54
CA GLN A 976 16.68 27.00 -19.35
C GLN A 976 16.32 27.34 -17.89
N ALA A 977 15.52 26.51 -17.22
CA ALA A 977 15.22 26.67 -15.79
C ALA A 977 16.48 26.54 -14.91
N LEU A 978 17.37 25.59 -15.23
CA LEU A 978 18.69 25.46 -14.59
C LEU A 978 19.57 26.69 -14.84
N LEU A 979 19.70 27.14 -16.09
CA LEU A 979 20.51 28.30 -16.43
C LEU A 979 20.00 29.59 -15.76
N ALA A 980 18.69 29.73 -15.58
CA ALA A 980 18.04 30.83 -14.85
C ALA A 980 18.24 30.72 -13.33
N ALA A 981 18.29 29.50 -12.77
CA ALA A 981 18.73 29.24 -11.39
C ALA A 981 20.25 29.47 -11.16
N ASN A 982 20.97 30.00 -12.15
CA ASN A 982 22.43 30.12 -12.21
C ASN A 982 23.21 28.79 -12.08
N GLU A 983 22.56 27.66 -12.30
CA GLU A 983 23.20 26.35 -12.33
C GLU A 983 24.00 26.15 -13.64
N GLY A 984 24.85 25.12 -13.66
CA GLY A 984 25.60 24.68 -14.85
C GLY A 984 24.94 23.49 -15.56
N VAL A 985 24.86 23.53 -16.88
CA VAL A 985 24.45 22.39 -17.73
C VAL A 985 25.69 21.95 -18.51
N GLU A 986 26.16 20.71 -18.30
CA GLU A 986 27.34 20.15 -18.98
C GLU A 986 27.00 19.71 -20.41
N LYS A 987 25.85 19.03 -20.56
CA LYS A 987 25.34 18.54 -21.85
C LYS A 987 23.81 18.57 -21.91
N LEU A 988 23.31 18.88 -23.11
CA LEU A 988 21.94 18.57 -23.54
C LEU A 988 21.98 17.50 -24.64
N LEU A 989 21.30 16.37 -24.43
CA LEU A 989 21.20 15.28 -25.40
C LEU A 989 19.82 15.27 -26.08
N LEU A 990 19.78 15.47 -27.40
CA LEU A 990 18.56 15.50 -28.20
C LEU A 990 18.45 14.23 -29.04
N LEU A 991 17.65 13.26 -28.61
CA LEU A 991 17.53 11.98 -29.28
C LEU A 991 16.34 12.06 -30.26
N ASP A 992 16.64 12.24 -31.54
CA ASP A 992 15.66 12.42 -32.62
C ASP A 992 14.50 13.38 -32.24
N SER A 993 14.85 14.53 -31.63
CA SER A 993 13.87 15.51 -31.14
C SER A 993 13.59 16.61 -32.16
N PRO A 994 12.32 16.86 -32.55
CA PRO A 994 11.99 17.98 -33.42
C PRO A 994 12.29 19.31 -32.73
N CYS A 995 12.76 20.31 -33.48
CA CYS A 995 12.90 21.66 -32.93
C CYS A 995 11.51 22.27 -32.68
N PRO A 996 11.23 22.83 -31.49
CA PRO A 996 9.91 23.34 -31.14
C PRO A 996 9.54 24.66 -31.86
N VAL A 997 10.48 25.33 -32.53
CA VAL A 997 10.22 26.61 -33.22
C VAL A 997 9.27 26.39 -34.40
N ASN A 998 8.08 26.99 -34.33
CA ASN A 998 6.99 26.86 -35.30
C ASN A 998 6.53 25.39 -35.52
N LEU A 999 6.57 24.57 -34.47
CA LEU A 999 6.21 23.15 -34.55
C LEU A 999 4.69 22.94 -34.72
N ALA A 1000 4.27 22.72 -35.97
CA ALA A 1000 2.87 22.45 -36.29
C ALA A 1000 2.33 21.20 -35.56
N PRO A 1001 1.06 21.22 -35.08
CA PRO A 1001 0.48 20.11 -34.32
C PRO A 1001 0.40 18.83 -35.17
N LEU A 1002 0.80 17.70 -34.58
CA LEU A 1002 0.66 16.38 -35.20
C LEU A 1002 -0.81 15.93 -35.18
N PRO A 1003 -1.42 15.58 -36.33
CA PRO A 1003 -2.83 15.23 -36.38
C PRO A 1003 -3.09 13.85 -35.76
N ALA A 1004 -4.22 13.69 -35.06
CA ALA A 1004 -4.53 12.47 -34.30
C ALA A 1004 -4.53 11.17 -35.13
N ARG A 1005 -4.81 11.26 -36.45
CA ARG A 1005 -4.67 10.13 -37.38
C ARG A 1005 -3.28 9.50 -37.36
N LEU A 1006 -2.22 10.26 -37.07
CA LEU A 1006 -0.84 9.78 -37.08
C LEU A 1006 -0.52 8.86 -35.90
N HIS A 1007 -0.86 9.26 -34.66
CA HIS A 1007 -0.64 8.38 -33.50
C HIS A 1007 -1.61 7.20 -33.48
N ASN A 1008 -2.84 7.36 -34.00
CA ASN A 1008 -3.77 6.25 -34.20
C ASN A 1008 -3.24 5.25 -35.23
N PHE A 1009 -2.64 5.72 -36.33
CA PHE A 1009 -1.94 4.87 -37.30
C PHE A 1009 -0.73 4.16 -36.67
N PHE A 1010 0.15 4.86 -35.94
CA PHE A 1010 1.27 4.23 -35.24
C PHE A 1010 0.83 3.19 -34.20
N ASN A 1011 -0.34 3.36 -33.58
CA ASN A 1011 -0.95 2.33 -32.75
C ASN A 1011 -1.39 1.12 -33.60
N GLN A 1012 -2.10 1.34 -34.70
CA GLN A 1012 -2.59 0.29 -35.61
C GLN A 1012 -1.45 -0.56 -36.21
N ILE A 1013 -0.29 0.03 -36.50
CA ILE A 1013 0.88 -0.70 -37.03
C ILE A 1013 1.86 -1.19 -35.94
N GLY A 1014 1.46 -1.19 -34.66
CA GLY A 1014 2.26 -1.79 -33.58
C GLY A 1014 3.56 -1.06 -33.22
N LEU A 1015 3.63 0.26 -33.45
CA LEU A 1015 4.78 1.07 -33.04
C LEU A 1015 4.66 1.65 -31.62
N LEU A 1016 3.43 1.79 -31.10
CA LEU A 1016 3.16 2.31 -29.76
C LEU A 1016 2.88 1.18 -28.75
N GLY A 1017 3.10 1.47 -27.47
CA GLY A 1017 2.81 0.55 -26.36
C GLY A 1017 3.60 -0.77 -26.46
N THR A 1018 2.90 -1.89 -26.29
CA THR A 1018 3.46 -3.25 -26.37
C THR A 1018 3.68 -3.75 -27.79
N GLY A 1019 3.30 -2.97 -28.81
CA GLY A 1019 3.30 -3.38 -30.22
C GLY A 1019 2.09 -4.22 -30.65
N ASP A 1020 1.21 -4.57 -29.71
CA ASP A 1020 -0.11 -5.14 -30.00
C ASP A 1020 -1.18 -4.03 -29.88
N PRO A 1021 -1.84 -3.61 -30.96
CA PRO A 1021 -2.80 -2.50 -30.95
C PRO A 1021 -3.97 -2.68 -29.98
N ALA A 1022 -4.29 -3.93 -29.61
CA ALA A 1022 -5.37 -4.29 -28.69
C ALA A 1022 -4.92 -4.32 -27.20
N LYS A 1023 -3.61 -4.26 -26.93
CA LYS A 1023 -3.03 -4.24 -25.57
C LYS A 1023 -2.43 -2.88 -25.19
N THR A 1024 -2.52 -1.88 -26.06
CA THR A 1024 -2.11 -0.50 -25.76
C THR A 1024 -2.89 0.05 -24.55
N PRO A 1025 -2.23 0.58 -23.51
CA PRO A 1025 -2.90 1.10 -22.32
C PRO A 1025 -3.87 2.25 -22.65
N LYS A 1026 -5.07 2.23 -22.06
CA LYS A 1026 -6.13 3.24 -22.31
C LYS A 1026 -5.67 4.70 -22.10
N TRP A 1027 -4.72 4.95 -21.21
CA TRP A 1027 -4.17 6.28 -20.92
C TRP A 1027 -3.15 6.77 -21.97
N LEU A 1028 -2.54 5.89 -22.78
CA LEU A 1028 -1.37 6.22 -23.60
C LEU A 1028 -1.71 7.16 -24.77
N LEU A 1029 -2.80 6.92 -25.50
CA LEU A 1029 -3.21 7.79 -26.61
C LEU A 1029 -3.74 9.17 -26.14
N PRO A 1030 -4.53 9.27 -25.05
CA PRO A 1030 -4.79 10.53 -24.36
C PRO A 1030 -3.51 11.26 -23.91
N HIS A 1031 -2.51 10.54 -23.39
CA HIS A 1031 -1.24 11.15 -22.98
C HIS A 1031 -0.43 11.69 -24.16
N PHE A 1032 -0.29 10.92 -25.26
CA PHE A 1032 0.30 11.43 -26.50
C PHE A 1032 -0.43 12.69 -27.01
N SER A 1033 -1.76 12.73 -26.90
CA SER A 1033 -2.57 13.89 -27.30
C SER A 1033 -2.31 15.11 -26.41
N ALA A 1034 -2.21 14.92 -25.09
CA ALA A 1034 -1.86 15.98 -24.14
C ALA A 1034 -0.43 16.49 -24.37
N ALA A 1035 0.53 15.60 -24.62
CA ALA A 1035 1.92 15.95 -24.95
C ALA A 1035 2.01 16.77 -26.25
N ILE A 1036 1.31 16.36 -27.32
CA ILE A 1036 1.25 17.09 -28.59
C ILE A 1036 0.68 18.50 -28.37
N ARG A 1037 -0.44 18.62 -27.64
CA ARG A 1037 -1.02 19.92 -27.25
C ARG A 1037 0.02 20.80 -26.55
N SER A 1038 0.63 20.30 -25.48
CA SER A 1038 1.62 21.07 -24.71
C SER A 1038 2.86 21.48 -25.53
N LEU A 1039 3.28 20.68 -26.51
CA LEU A 1039 4.35 21.05 -27.44
C LEU A 1039 3.93 22.12 -28.45
N SER A 1040 2.69 22.10 -28.94
CA SER A 1040 2.17 23.12 -29.86
C SER A 1040 1.79 24.44 -29.18
N ASP A 1041 1.48 24.41 -27.88
CA ASP A 1041 1.25 25.60 -27.05
C ASP A 1041 2.57 26.26 -26.57
N TYR A 1042 3.73 25.64 -26.82
CA TYR A 1042 5.04 26.09 -26.32
C TYR A 1042 5.71 27.13 -27.25
N ASP A 1043 6.16 28.24 -26.66
CA ASP A 1043 6.82 29.37 -27.35
C ASP A 1043 8.32 29.43 -27.00
N PRO A 1044 9.18 28.59 -27.62
CA PRO A 1044 10.58 28.42 -27.23
C PRO A 1044 11.41 29.68 -27.47
N LYS A 1045 12.15 30.10 -26.43
CA LYS A 1045 13.11 31.22 -26.51
C LYS A 1045 14.56 30.71 -26.54
N PRO A 1046 15.50 31.44 -27.20
CA PRO A 1046 16.92 31.11 -27.18
C PRO A 1046 17.51 31.06 -25.76
N SER A 1047 18.48 30.18 -25.55
CA SER A 1047 19.06 29.90 -24.22
C SER A 1047 19.86 31.08 -23.67
N LEU A 1048 19.74 31.32 -22.36
CA LEU A 1048 20.44 32.41 -21.64
C LEU A 1048 21.97 32.37 -21.73
N ARG A 1049 22.54 31.19 -21.99
CA ARG A 1049 23.96 30.90 -22.20
C ARG A 1049 24.02 29.73 -23.20
N PRO A 1050 24.98 29.68 -24.15
CA PRO A 1050 25.08 28.55 -25.08
C PRO A 1050 25.17 27.22 -24.34
N ILE A 1051 24.37 26.24 -24.77
CA ILE A 1051 24.31 24.90 -24.15
C ILE A 1051 25.11 23.94 -25.04
N PRO A 1052 26.09 23.19 -24.51
CA PRO A 1052 26.78 22.15 -25.27
C PRO A 1052 25.83 21.01 -25.65
N THR A 1053 25.32 21.03 -26.87
CA THR A 1053 24.22 20.15 -27.32
C THR A 1053 24.72 19.06 -28.26
N TYR A 1054 24.34 17.81 -27.97
CA TYR A 1054 24.57 16.67 -28.86
C TYR A 1054 23.25 16.10 -29.34
N ALA A 1055 22.98 16.19 -30.64
CA ALA A 1055 21.80 15.58 -31.26
C ALA A 1055 22.11 14.23 -31.90
N ILE A 1056 21.12 13.34 -31.95
CA ILE A 1056 21.24 12.04 -32.63
C ILE A 1056 20.05 11.89 -33.55
N TRP A 1057 20.30 11.85 -34.86
CA TRP A 1057 19.27 11.80 -35.88
C TRP A 1057 19.14 10.40 -36.49
N CYS A 1058 17.92 9.94 -36.69
CA CYS A 1058 17.62 8.70 -37.41
C CYS A 1058 17.47 8.97 -38.91
N ARG A 1059 17.92 8.04 -39.76
CA ARG A 1059 17.85 8.21 -41.22
C ARG A 1059 16.50 7.89 -41.81
N GLU A 1060 15.84 6.86 -41.29
CA GLU A 1060 14.65 6.33 -41.92
C GLU A 1060 13.38 6.99 -41.39
N GLY A 1061 12.37 7.07 -42.26
CA GLY A 1061 11.01 7.39 -41.89
C GLY A 1061 10.20 6.11 -41.69
N VAL A 1062 9.10 6.20 -40.94
CA VAL A 1062 8.22 5.07 -40.64
C VAL A 1062 7.59 4.43 -41.90
N ALA A 1063 7.47 5.18 -43.00
CA ALA A 1063 6.84 4.73 -44.23
C ALA A 1063 7.59 5.24 -45.49
N GLY A 1064 8.92 5.30 -45.41
CA GLY A 1064 9.77 5.94 -46.43
C GLY A 1064 9.96 5.14 -47.72
N ASN A 1065 9.59 3.86 -47.77
CA ASN A 1065 9.78 3.00 -48.94
C ASN A 1065 8.51 2.93 -49.82
N PRO A 1066 8.65 2.71 -51.14
CA PRO A 1066 7.51 2.53 -52.02
C PRO A 1066 6.68 1.29 -51.65
N GLY A 1067 5.47 1.51 -51.12
CA GLY A 1067 4.53 0.46 -50.71
C GLY A 1067 4.40 0.25 -49.20
N ASP A 1068 5.15 1.00 -48.38
CA ASP A 1068 4.97 0.97 -46.92
C ASP A 1068 3.54 1.44 -46.54
N PRO A 1069 2.93 0.88 -45.47
CA PRO A 1069 1.68 1.39 -44.93
C PRO A 1069 1.81 2.87 -44.55
N ARG A 1070 0.79 3.67 -44.89
CA ARG A 1070 0.72 5.10 -44.54
C ARG A 1070 -0.57 5.41 -43.79
N PRO A 1071 -0.59 6.44 -42.92
CA PRO A 1071 -1.83 6.91 -42.31
C PRO A 1071 -2.83 7.35 -43.40
N PRO A 1072 -4.15 7.35 -43.11
CA PRO A 1072 -5.16 7.77 -44.07
C PRO A 1072 -4.83 9.16 -44.67
N PRO A 1073 -4.99 9.36 -45.98
CA PRO A 1073 -4.75 10.65 -46.61
C PRO A 1073 -5.71 11.69 -46.03
N ALA A 1074 -5.20 12.91 -45.80
CA ALA A 1074 -6.04 14.05 -45.45
C ALA A 1074 -6.56 14.77 -46.70
N GLU A 1075 -7.49 15.68 -46.49
CA GLU A 1075 -7.98 16.63 -47.50
C GLU A 1075 -6.97 17.77 -47.74
N GLU A 1076 -5.98 17.91 -46.86
CA GLU A 1076 -4.89 18.91 -46.89
C GLU A 1076 -3.51 18.21 -46.87
N GLU A 1077 -2.44 18.96 -47.19
CA GLU A 1077 -1.06 18.45 -47.23
C GLU A 1077 -0.54 18.04 -45.83
N ASP A 1078 0.23 16.94 -45.74
CA ASP A 1078 0.76 16.45 -44.47
C ASP A 1078 1.72 17.49 -43.84
N PRO A 1079 1.54 17.87 -42.55
CA PRO A 1079 2.34 18.91 -41.93
C PRO A 1079 3.80 18.47 -41.76
N ALA A 1080 4.76 19.39 -41.92
CA ALA A 1080 6.19 19.06 -41.97
C ALA A 1080 6.72 18.12 -40.85
N PRO A 1081 6.27 18.22 -39.57
CA PRO A 1081 6.68 17.28 -38.52
C PRO A 1081 6.16 15.84 -38.72
N MET A 1082 5.03 15.66 -39.40
CA MET A 1082 4.50 14.36 -39.81
C MET A 1082 5.32 13.79 -40.98
N THR A 1083 5.65 14.62 -41.97
CA THR A 1083 6.55 14.24 -43.08
C THR A 1083 7.94 13.83 -42.57
N TRP A 1084 8.47 14.53 -41.56
CA TRP A 1084 9.74 14.23 -40.89
C TRP A 1084 9.74 12.87 -40.15
N LEU A 1085 8.57 12.40 -39.68
CA LEU A 1085 8.39 11.09 -39.06
C LEU A 1085 8.18 9.96 -40.09
N LEU A 1086 7.54 10.25 -41.23
CA LEU A 1086 7.14 9.26 -42.22
C LEU A 1086 8.18 9.02 -43.32
N GLU A 1087 8.88 10.05 -43.79
CA GLU A 1087 9.77 9.98 -44.96
C GLU A 1087 11.24 9.75 -44.59
N HIS A 1088 12.02 9.16 -45.50
CA HIS A 1088 13.47 9.04 -45.35
C HIS A 1088 14.15 10.41 -45.36
N ARG A 1089 14.99 10.66 -44.36
CA ARG A 1089 15.67 11.95 -44.15
C ARG A 1089 17.05 11.94 -44.80
N THR A 1090 17.48 13.10 -45.31
CA THR A 1090 18.76 13.26 -46.04
C THR A 1090 19.58 14.48 -45.61
N ASN A 1091 18.99 15.43 -44.87
CA ASN A 1091 19.63 16.69 -44.46
C ASN A 1091 19.77 16.74 -42.93
N PHE A 1092 20.88 16.22 -42.42
CA PHE A 1092 21.18 16.12 -40.99
C PHE A 1092 22.09 17.27 -40.55
N LYS A 1093 21.48 18.41 -40.20
CA LYS A 1093 22.17 19.56 -39.58
C LYS A 1093 21.72 19.71 -38.13
N ASP A 1094 21.72 20.92 -37.61
CA ASP A 1094 21.09 21.28 -36.33
C ASP A 1094 19.56 21.05 -36.29
N ASN A 1095 18.88 20.83 -37.42
CA ASN A 1095 17.43 20.71 -37.53
C ASN A 1095 16.67 21.90 -36.89
N GLY A 1096 17.26 23.10 -36.95
CA GLY A 1096 16.76 24.32 -36.33
C GLY A 1096 17.17 24.53 -34.87
N TRP A 1097 17.85 23.59 -34.20
CA TRP A 1097 18.18 23.71 -32.77
C TRP A 1097 19.32 24.70 -32.46
N ALA A 1098 20.17 25.04 -33.43
CA ALA A 1098 21.27 26.00 -33.22
C ALA A 1098 20.77 27.40 -32.83
N GLN A 1099 19.59 27.82 -33.31
CA GLN A 1099 18.98 29.10 -32.90
C GLN A 1099 18.53 29.12 -31.42
N LEU A 1100 18.38 27.92 -30.82
CA LEU A 1100 17.95 27.73 -29.43
C LEU A 1100 19.12 27.46 -28.49
N CYS A 1101 20.05 26.57 -28.87
CA CYS A 1101 21.20 26.17 -28.03
C CYS A 1101 22.46 27.04 -28.25
N GLY A 1102 22.51 27.80 -29.34
CA GLY A 1102 23.70 28.49 -29.84
C GLY A 1102 24.65 27.58 -30.63
N ASP A 1103 25.76 28.16 -31.10
CA ASP A 1103 26.75 27.54 -32.00
C ASP A 1103 27.40 26.24 -31.47
N SER A 1104 27.24 25.91 -30.18
CA SER A 1104 27.89 24.77 -29.52
C SER A 1104 27.08 23.48 -29.71
N MET A 1105 26.94 23.04 -30.96
CA MET A 1105 26.15 21.86 -31.31
C MET A 1105 26.92 20.88 -32.20
N LYS A 1106 26.89 19.59 -31.83
CA LYS A 1106 27.33 18.47 -32.67
C LYS A 1106 26.17 17.49 -32.84
N PHE A 1107 26.22 16.66 -33.88
CA PHE A 1107 25.23 15.61 -34.10
C PHE A 1107 25.86 14.28 -34.56
N GLY A 1108 25.20 13.17 -34.24
CA GLY A 1108 25.40 11.85 -34.83
C GLY A 1108 24.22 11.45 -35.73
N VAL A 1109 24.42 10.48 -36.64
CA VAL A 1109 23.37 10.04 -37.59
C VAL A 1109 23.35 8.52 -37.72
N MET A 1110 22.33 7.86 -37.17
CA MET A 1110 22.16 6.41 -37.11
C MET A 1110 21.16 5.86 -38.13
N GLY A 1111 21.19 4.54 -38.37
CA GLY A 1111 20.15 3.84 -39.12
C GLY A 1111 18.87 3.65 -38.30
N GLY A 1112 17.83 3.11 -38.92
CA GLY A 1112 16.51 2.98 -38.32
C GLY A 1112 15.71 4.28 -38.37
N HIS A 1113 14.49 4.22 -37.84
CA HIS A 1113 13.52 5.30 -37.81
C HIS A 1113 13.20 5.71 -36.36
N HIS A 1114 12.41 6.79 -36.21
CA HIS A 1114 12.11 7.45 -34.94
C HIS A 1114 11.76 6.52 -33.76
N PHE A 1115 11.07 5.41 -34.01
CA PHE A 1115 10.67 4.43 -32.98
C PHE A 1115 11.56 3.18 -32.92
N SER A 1116 12.29 2.83 -34.00
CA SER A 1116 13.21 1.68 -33.96
C SER A 1116 14.55 2.03 -33.33
N MET A 1117 14.93 3.31 -33.21
CA MET A 1117 16.12 3.73 -32.47
C MET A 1117 16.15 3.28 -31.01
N MET A 1118 14.97 3.11 -30.39
CA MET A 1118 14.80 2.59 -29.02
C MET A 1118 14.60 1.07 -28.98
N LYS A 1119 14.96 0.34 -30.03
CA LYS A 1119 14.83 -1.12 -30.14
C LYS A 1119 16.11 -1.73 -30.74
N PRO A 1120 16.51 -2.95 -30.35
CA PRO A 1120 17.61 -3.65 -31.04
C PRO A 1120 17.31 -3.85 -32.53
N PRO A 1121 18.32 -3.76 -33.43
CA PRO A 1121 19.73 -3.50 -33.15
C PRO A 1121 20.09 -2.01 -32.98
N HIS A 1122 19.24 -1.08 -33.41
CA HIS A 1122 19.59 0.34 -33.48
C HIS A 1122 19.83 1.00 -32.11
N ALA A 1123 19.27 0.46 -31.03
CA ALA A 1123 19.57 0.91 -29.68
C ALA A 1123 21.07 0.81 -29.32
N ASP A 1124 21.82 -0.12 -29.92
CA ASP A 1124 23.27 -0.21 -29.73
C ASP A 1124 24.01 0.95 -30.39
N ASP A 1125 23.61 1.34 -31.62
CA ASP A 1125 24.12 2.54 -32.31
C ASP A 1125 23.78 3.82 -31.53
N LEU A 1126 22.56 3.90 -30.97
CA LEU A 1126 22.13 5.00 -30.12
C LEU A 1126 23.01 5.13 -28.86
N GLY A 1127 23.26 4.02 -28.15
CA GLY A 1127 24.15 4.00 -27.00
C GLY A 1127 25.60 4.36 -27.34
N ASN A 1128 26.09 3.96 -28.51
CA ASN A 1128 27.40 4.37 -29.04
C ASN A 1128 27.48 5.88 -29.28
N LEU A 1129 26.46 6.46 -29.91
CA LEU A 1129 26.41 7.90 -30.19
C LEU A 1129 26.17 8.75 -28.93
N ILE A 1130 25.42 8.25 -27.94
CA ILE A 1130 25.30 8.90 -26.63
C ILE A 1130 26.66 8.92 -25.93
N ARG A 1131 27.41 7.80 -25.92
CA ARG A 1131 28.79 7.76 -25.40
C ARG A 1131 29.71 8.76 -26.12
N GLU A 1132 29.59 8.92 -27.44
CA GLU A 1132 30.34 9.95 -28.18
C GLU A 1132 29.95 11.38 -27.74
N GLY A 1133 28.66 11.63 -27.49
CA GLY A 1133 28.19 12.93 -26.99
C GLY A 1133 28.63 13.27 -25.56
N LEU A 1134 28.86 12.26 -24.72
CA LEU A 1134 29.35 12.39 -23.34
C LEU A 1134 30.87 12.60 -23.25
N ASP A 1135 31.65 12.01 -24.17
CA ASP A 1135 33.11 12.21 -24.29
C ASP A 1135 33.46 13.46 -25.15
N TRP A 1136 32.54 13.97 -25.98
CA TRP A 1136 32.73 15.20 -26.77
C TRP A 1136 32.86 16.45 -25.89
N GLN A 1137 33.91 17.25 -26.11
CA GLN A 1137 34.07 18.59 -25.52
C GLN A 1137 33.76 19.69 -26.57
N PRO A 1138 33.03 20.76 -26.20
CA PRO A 1138 32.52 21.78 -27.11
C PRO A 1138 33.59 22.72 -27.68
#